data_AF-A0A1G5PJ06-F1
#
_entry.id   AF-A0A1G5PJ06-F1
#
_cell.length_a   1.000
_cell.length_b   1.000
_cell.length_c   1.000
_cell.angle_alpha   90.00
_cell.angle_beta   90.00
_cell.angle_gamma   90.00
#
_symmetry.space_group_name_H-M   'P 1'
#
loop_
_entity.id
_entity.type
_entity.pdbx_description
1 polymer ?
#
loop_
_entity_poly.entity_id
_entity_poly.type
_entity_poly.pdbx_seq_one_letter_code
_entity_poly.pdbx_strand_id
1 'polypeptide(L)'
;MSNTWKAIFLGNDPSKLLDVVEGDSISENAGALVGQTYGTNDNPLLDSVLSVSALDHSSGFGELESNNDSHNDQIQFDLGQGAGLQTTTFDAGALYNATLTYTDGTTADITATLIQDTDGNLFLAPEGTFGGDSVDSDAMEAKPIQALTLNSVNTFSRGNIAVDRVETEFHTSDGVVDGTNNGDLIDYTYNDTQGDQITDGDDIIDGAGGDDTIYGGEGDDTIDGGTGNDSLVGGIGNQNLSGGDDSDTIVLHDNFGDDTIIGGEGGDDNDLLDLTGLTSGVSISYNDASEGGTISDGANTAQFSEIEKIELSDQGDFVSGTWDLGAKFTAGQSINLNVGDGNNSVIAGNGHDTIVSGAGNDSINARHGANDVSSGGGHDTIKTGGGTDTINTGDGNDYIIDTSAGDDSINLGAGDDTVETAGRGNDSIDAGTGNDSVFAGTGNDTILGGSGSDTILGGDGGDQVDGGIDADLIYGDRHGEVGKAIYDGEHEIAHTSWRQYTWDTDGGAETHITLYAPATTDTNRISVGDTDDGGVLNIAEFQYGRDSVALPEAPVKIENTSATSSSSEFEVTYASGNVQTFHFDFNSGGPQTAIEDFFLISTGDDTIDGGAGDDTIYGGGGGDLISGDEGHDLIFGEAGDDQIYTGDGNDTVFAGDDDDTIYANLGDSIDGGDGFDVLDLTGSTSPGGSISVTYDAGDPTSGVVEYYDSDDVLEGVLNFANIENVVPCFTPGTLIKTHRGAIPVEQIKLGDYVQTSDNGFQEILWIGSRHLDNQILTNNMNFRPIHIATGALGNDQPMQVSPQHRFLINSISDDFLIRAKDLPHVLGGQARIAHGKREVIYIHLLTQQHEIIFADGVATETLYPGTQALAGFSKQQRCEILSLFPELFENRPKPGLELPSVACIMEQVRPNYPSKLLKSLGTRVIA
;
A
#
# COMPACT_ATOMS: atom_id res chain seq x y z
N MET A 1 -52.03 56.77 14.60
CA MET A 1 -51.17 55.59 14.35
C MET A 1 -50.49 55.27 15.68
N SER A 2 -49.19 55.08 15.78
CA SER A 2 -48.54 55.14 17.09
C SER A 2 -48.61 56.57 17.62
N ASN A 3 -48.77 56.73 18.94
CA ASN A 3 -48.54 58.02 19.61
C ASN A 3 -47.04 58.24 19.86
N THR A 4 -46.19 57.26 19.57
CA THR A 4 -44.74 57.25 19.78
C THR A 4 -44.02 57.10 18.45
N TRP A 5 -42.98 57.89 18.21
CA TRP A 5 -42.14 57.85 17.01
C TRP A 5 -40.67 58.09 17.39
N LYS A 6 -39.73 57.79 16.48
CA LYS A 6 -38.31 58.14 16.65
C LYS A 6 -38.10 59.60 16.24
N ALA A 7 -37.31 60.33 17.02
CA ALA A 7 -36.88 61.69 16.70
C ALA A 7 -35.39 61.88 17.02
N ILE A 8 -34.72 62.75 16.28
CA ILE A 8 -33.34 63.15 16.54
C ILE A 8 -33.40 64.39 17.45
N PHE A 9 -32.80 64.31 18.64
CA PHE A 9 -32.64 65.47 19.51
C PHE A 9 -31.53 66.39 18.96
N LEU A 10 -31.90 67.62 18.58
CA LEU A 10 -30.95 68.60 18.03
C LEU A 10 -30.29 69.48 19.12
N GLY A 11 -30.55 69.18 20.40
CA GLY A 11 -30.04 69.90 21.55
C GLY A 11 -30.97 71.00 22.08
N ASN A 12 -30.44 71.76 23.03
CA ASN A 12 -31.08 72.94 23.62
C ASN A 12 -30.07 74.11 23.56
N ASP A 13 -30.21 74.94 22.53
CA ASP A 13 -29.36 76.10 22.29
C ASP A 13 -30.23 77.37 22.28
N PRO A 14 -30.17 78.22 23.32
CA PRO A 14 -30.94 79.47 23.39
C PRO A 14 -30.65 80.50 22.28
N SER A 15 -29.71 80.23 21.36
CA SER A 15 -29.48 81.01 20.15
C SER A 15 -30.13 80.43 18.89
N LYS A 16 -30.65 79.19 18.96
CA LYS A 16 -31.29 78.44 17.86
C LYS A 16 -32.75 78.05 18.12
N LEU A 17 -33.49 78.79 18.97
CA LEU A 17 -34.89 78.47 19.24
C LEU A 17 -35.81 78.73 18.02
N LEU A 18 -36.85 77.91 17.85
CA LEU A 18 -37.88 77.99 16.80
C LEU A 18 -38.97 79.03 17.13
N ASP A 19 -39.41 79.06 18.39
CA ASP A 19 -40.07 80.20 19.02
C ASP A 19 -39.22 80.73 20.20
N VAL A 20 -39.38 82.01 20.54
CA VAL A 20 -38.64 82.74 21.58
C VAL A 20 -39.62 83.31 22.62
N VAL A 21 -40.90 82.91 22.60
CA VAL A 21 -42.01 83.50 23.39
C VAL A 21 -42.84 82.42 24.10
N GLU A 22 -42.17 81.35 24.56
CA GLU A 22 -42.65 80.21 25.37
C GLU A 22 -44.16 80.20 25.73
N GLY A 23 -44.90 79.29 25.11
CA GLY A 23 -46.30 79.02 25.41
C GLY A 23 -47.29 79.92 24.68
N ASP A 24 -47.06 80.19 23.39
CA ASP A 24 -48.18 80.25 22.43
C ASP A 24 -48.10 79.12 21.38
N SER A 25 -48.44 79.35 20.11
CA SER A 25 -48.55 78.27 19.10
C SER A 25 -48.07 78.71 17.71
N ILE A 26 -47.19 79.71 17.67
CA ILE A 26 -46.60 80.28 16.45
C ILE A 26 -45.11 79.86 16.41
N SER A 27 -44.40 80.16 15.32
CA SER A 27 -42.97 79.88 15.17
C SER A 27 -42.24 81.13 14.68
N GLU A 28 -42.23 82.16 15.53
CA GLU A 28 -41.71 83.52 15.34
C GLU A 28 -40.37 83.55 14.63
N ASN A 29 -39.50 82.59 14.96
CA ASN A 29 -38.09 82.60 14.61
C ASN A 29 -37.71 81.53 13.56
N ALA A 30 -38.69 80.82 12.98
CA ALA A 30 -38.42 79.74 12.02
C ALA A 30 -37.51 80.16 10.84
N GLY A 31 -37.67 81.40 10.36
CA GLY A 31 -36.85 81.98 9.29
C GLY A 31 -35.39 82.27 9.67
N ALA A 32 -35.04 82.28 10.96
CA ALA A 32 -33.66 82.48 11.45
C ALA A 32 -32.88 81.18 11.62
N LEU A 33 -33.55 80.02 11.64
CA LEU A 33 -32.92 78.70 11.64
C LEU A 33 -32.50 78.23 10.24
N VAL A 34 -32.90 78.96 9.19
CA VAL A 34 -32.48 78.72 7.80
C VAL A 34 -30.98 78.97 7.67
N GLY A 35 -30.24 77.96 7.19
CA GLY A 35 -28.79 77.94 7.11
C GLY A 35 -28.09 77.50 8.40
N GLN A 36 -28.83 77.00 9.41
CA GLN A 36 -28.24 76.31 10.55
C GLN A 36 -27.97 74.85 10.23
N THR A 37 -26.84 74.36 10.74
CA THR A 37 -26.47 72.93 10.74
C THR A 37 -26.50 72.38 12.17
N TYR A 38 -26.83 71.09 12.28
CA TYR A 38 -26.82 70.28 13.50
C TYR A 38 -26.09 68.97 13.21
N GLY A 39 -25.40 68.40 14.20
CA GLY A 39 -24.44 67.31 13.98
C GLY A 39 -23.08 67.80 13.45
N THR A 40 -22.04 67.02 13.70
CA THR A 40 -20.64 67.24 13.31
C THR A 40 -19.89 65.91 13.23
N ASN A 41 -18.68 65.87 12.64
CA ASN A 41 -17.79 64.70 12.70
C ASN A 41 -17.59 64.20 14.15
N ASP A 42 -17.36 65.14 15.08
CA ASP A 42 -17.02 64.83 16.48
C ASP A 42 -18.25 64.55 17.36
N ASN A 43 -19.47 64.59 16.79
CA ASN A 43 -20.76 64.39 17.45
C ASN A 43 -21.85 64.25 16.36
N PRO A 44 -22.05 63.06 15.77
CA PRO A 44 -23.06 62.84 14.74
C PRO A 44 -24.50 62.97 15.30
N LEU A 45 -25.50 62.91 14.41
CA LEU A 45 -26.91 62.95 14.82
C LEU A 45 -27.46 61.56 15.20
N LEU A 46 -26.87 60.48 14.71
CA LEU A 46 -27.22 59.09 15.07
C LEU A 46 -27.20 58.84 16.60
N ASP A 47 -26.21 59.39 17.32
CA ASP A 47 -26.10 59.31 18.80
C ASP A 47 -27.24 60.01 19.55
N SER A 48 -28.01 60.85 18.85
CA SER A 48 -29.07 61.69 19.41
C SER A 48 -30.48 61.18 19.10
N VAL A 49 -30.61 59.95 18.60
CA VAL A 49 -31.90 59.30 18.32
C VAL A 49 -32.59 58.86 19.61
N LEU A 50 -33.85 59.25 19.78
CA LEU A 50 -34.69 58.85 20.91
C LEU A 50 -36.15 58.62 20.51
N SER A 51 -36.92 57.98 21.39
CA SER A 51 -38.37 57.79 21.20
C SER A 51 -39.14 58.95 21.87
N VAL A 52 -39.96 59.65 21.09
CA VAL A 52 -40.86 60.73 21.56
C VAL A 52 -42.30 60.25 21.50
N SER A 53 -43.07 60.52 22.55
CA SER A 53 -44.49 60.15 22.67
C SER A 53 -45.39 61.36 22.89
N ALA A 54 -46.42 61.52 22.06
CA ALA A 54 -47.47 62.53 22.20
C ALA A 54 -48.53 62.13 23.24
N LEU A 55 -48.80 63.03 24.18
CA LEU A 55 -49.81 62.89 25.22
C LEU A 55 -50.94 63.91 25.03
N ASP A 56 -51.94 63.53 24.22
CA ASP A 56 -53.18 64.27 23.96
C ASP A 56 -54.04 64.36 25.25
N HIS A 57 -54.18 65.59 25.76
CA HIS A 57 -55.01 65.98 26.90
C HIS A 57 -56.28 66.73 26.46
N SER A 58 -56.46 66.94 25.16
CA SER A 58 -57.64 67.54 24.56
C SER A 58 -58.86 66.60 24.63
N SER A 59 -59.99 67.01 24.04
CA SER A 59 -61.18 66.15 23.89
C SER A 59 -61.73 66.06 22.47
N GLY A 60 -60.91 66.36 21.46
CA GLY A 60 -61.37 66.33 20.07
C GLY A 60 -60.31 66.47 18.97
N PHE A 61 -59.95 65.33 18.39
CA PHE A 61 -59.37 65.19 17.04
C PHE A 61 -57.88 65.57 16.83
N GLY A 62 -56.99 65.24 17.77
CA GLY A 62 -55.67 64.69 17.40
C GLY A 62 -54.69 65.64 16.68
N GLU A 63 -54.71 66.92 17.04
CA GLU A 63 -53.70 67.91 16.70
C GLU A 63 -53.10 68.39 18.03
N LEU A 64 -51.77 68.57 18.15
CA LEU A 64 -51.16 68.96 19.42
C LEU A 64 -51.53 70.42 19.79
N GLU A 65 -52.14 70.62 20.95
CA GLU A 65 -52.55 71.92 21.48
C GLU A 65 -51.48 72.53 22.40
N SER A 66 -50.81 73.62 21.96
CA SER A 66 -49.76 74.33 22.72
C SER A 66 -50.18 75.67 23.35
N ASN A 67 -51.47 76.04 23.28
CA ASN A 67 -51.94 77.41 23.59
C ASN A 67 -51.95 77.84 25.10
N ASN A 68 -51.21 77.13 25.94
CA ASN A 68 -50.93 77.40 27.35
C ASN A 68 -52.18 77.52 28.26
N ASP A 69 -53.11 76.61 28.04
CA ASP A 69 -54.40 76.41 28.71
C ASP A 69 -54.34 75.16 29.65
N SER A 70 -55.46 74.80 30.26
CA SER A 70 -55.61 73.55 31.03
C SER A 70 -55.66 72.25 30.21
N HIS A 71 -55.59 72.32 28.88
CA HIS A 71 -55.62 71.18 27.97
C HIS A 71 -54.31 70.98 27.18
N ASN A 72 -53.22 71.70 27.54
CA ASN A 72 -51.92 71.58 26.89
C ASN A 72 -51.49 70.13 26.66
N ASP A 73 -51.12 69.83 25.43
CA ASP A 73 -50.54 68.54 25.09
C ASP A 73 -49.05 68.51 25.45
N GLN A 74 -48.58 67.30 25.77
CA GLN A 74 -47.23 67.07 26.25
C GLN A 74 -46.47 66.14 25.33
N ILE A 75 -45.15 66.33 25.23
CA ILE A 75 -44.25 65.32 24.67
C ILE A 75 -43.49 64.64 25.80
N GLN A 76 -43.27 63.34 25.64
CA GLN A 76 -42.60 62.48 26.60
C GLN A 76 -41.48 61.71 25.91
N PHE A 77 -40.26 61.83 26.43
CA PHE A 77 -39.04 61.29 25.84
C PHE A 77 -38.03 60.93 26.93
N ASP A 78 -37.02 60.11 26.60
CA ASP A 78 -35.88 59.85 27.48
C ASP A 78 -34.59 60.25 26.75
N LEU A 79 -33.72 61.00 27.42
CA LEU A 79 -32.42 61.44 26.89
C LEU A 79 -31.31 60.40 27.13
N GLY A 80 -31.65 59.24 27.70
CA GLY A 80 -30.68 58.22 28.09
C GLY A 80 -29.81 58.67 29.26
N GLN A 81 -28.60 58.09 29.37
CA GLN A 81 -27.56 58.47 30.34
C GLN A 81 -28.02 58.61 31.81
N GLY A 82 -29.10 57.91 32.20
CA GLY A 82 -29.68 57.96 33.53
C GLY A 82 -30.55 59.19 33.84
N ALA A 83 -30.89 60.02 32.84
CA ALA A 83 -31.84 61.12 32.99
C ALA A 83 -33.27 60.60 33.27
N GLY A 84 -33.67 59.55 32.56
CA GLY A 84 -34.99 58.94 32.69
C GLY A 84 -36.08 59.72 31.94
N LEU A 85 -37.25 59.10 31.84
CA LEU A 85 -38.42 59.61 31.13
C LEU A 85 -38.83 61.02 31.59
N GLN A 86 -38.58 62.02 30.73
CA GLN A 86 -39.02 63.40 30.86
C GLN A 86 -40.43 63.58 30.29
N THR A 87 -41.11 64.67 30.65
CA THR A 87 -42.40 65.05 30.06
C THR A 87 -42.57 66.56 30.12
N THR A 88 -42.55 67.21 28.95
CA THR A 88 -42.54 68.66 28.76
C THR A 88 -43.77 69.08 27.95
N THR A 89 -44.09 70.38 27.95
CA THR A 89 -45.23 70.92 27.19
C THR A 89 -44.82 71.16 25.74
N PHE A 90 -45.62 70.72 24.77
CA PHE A 90 -45.41 71.05 23.36
C PHE A 90 -45.61 72.56 23.14
N ASP A 91 -44.73 73.19 22.36
CA ASP A 91 -44.68 74.65 22.20
C ASP A 91 -44.88 75.04 20.73
N ALA A 92 -43.84 74.87 19.91
CA ALA A 92 -43.84 75.26 18.50
C ALA A 92 -43.44 74.10 17.57
N GLY A 93 -43.85 74.19 16.29
CA GLY A 93 -43.49 73.20 15.28
C GLY A 93 -43.54 73.76 13.85
N ALA A 94 -42.51 73.48 13.06
CA ALA A 94 -42.38 74.00 11.69
C ALA A 94 -41.76 72.98 10.74
N LEU A 95 -42.22 72.98 9.49
CA LEU A 95 -41.71 72.12 8.41
C LEU A 95 -40.56 72.84 7.68
N TYR A 96 -39.48 72.12 7.40
CA TYR A 96 -38.33 72.61 6.65
C TYR A 96 -38.04 71.69 5.46
N ASN A 97 -37.57 72.28 4.36
CA ASN A 97 -36.74 71.55 3.40
C ASN A 97 -35.31 71.57 3.95
N ALA A 98 -34.66 70.42 4.02
CA ALA A 98 -33.33 70.24 4.62
C ALA A 98 -32.45 69.32 3.76
N THR A 99 -31.16 69.27 4.05
CA THR A 99 -30.22 68.28 3.49
C THR A 99 -29.64 67.45 4.64
N LEU A 100 -29.76 66.13 4.54
CA LEU A 100 -28.99 65.16 5.33
C LEU A 100 -27.57 65.07 4.77
N THR A 101 -26.59 64.91 5.66
CA THR A 101 -25.27 64.39 5.34
C THR A 101 -25.08 63.10 6.14
N TYR A 102 -24.80 62.00 5.47
CA TYR A 102 -24.56 60.71 6.10
C TYR A 102 -23.09 60.56 6.51
N THR A 103 -22.77 59.52 7.27
CA THR A 103 -21.39 59.20 7.70
C THR A 103 -20.42 59.01 6.53
N ASP A 104 -20.89 58.42 5.42
CA ASP A 104 -20.12 58.25 4.17
C ASP A 104 -19.88 59.57 3.38
N GLY A 105 -20.38 60.70 3.88
CA GLY A 105 -20.25 62.02 3.26
C GLY A 105 -21.16 62.24 2.04
N THR A 106 -22.02 61.30 1.68
CA THR A 106 -23.10 61.51 0.70
C THR A 106 -24.26 62.28 1.34
N THR A 107 -25.23 62.73 0.51
CA THR A 107 -26.28 63.65 0.94
C THR A 107 -27.62 63.38 0.28
N ALA A 108 -28.71 63.49 1.03
CA ALA A 108 -30.08 63.52 0.50
C ALA A 108 -30.80 64.82 0.90
N ASP A 109 -31.59 65.39 -0.02
CA ASP A 109 -32.51 66.48 0.29
C ASP A 109 -33.84 65.89 0.78
N ILE A 110 -34.33 66.34 1.94
CA ILE A 110 -35.55 65.83 2.59
C ILE A 110 -36.50 66.95 3.04
N THR A 111 -37.76 66.60 3.31
CA THR A 111 -38.71 67.41 4.10
C THR A 111 -38.80 66.91 5.54
N ALA A 112 -38.51 67.77 6.51
CA ALA A 112 -38.43 67.39 7.93
C ALA A 112 -39.19 68.36 8.84
N THR A 113 -39.85 67.81 9.87
CA THR A 113 -40.55 68.58 10.90
C THR A 113 -39.62 68.87 12.08
N LEU A 114 -39.39 70.14 12.38
CA LEU A 114 -38.76 70.58 13.61
C LEU A 114 -39.83 70.86 14.68
N ILE A 115 -39.58 70.39 15.90
CA ILE A 115 -40.45 70.53 17.09
C ILE A 115 -39.65 71.21 18.20
N GLN A 116 -40.30 72.10 18.96
CA GLN A 116 -39.81 72.71 20.20
C GLN A 116 -40.75 72.38 21.37
N ASP A 117 -40.18 72.23 22.57
CA ASP A 117 -40.91 72.27 23.85
C ASP A 117 -40.65 73.55 24.64
N THR A 118 -41.45 73.79 25.69
CA THR A 118 -41.37 75.00 26.53
C THR A 118 -40.12 75.10 27.43
N ASP A 119 -39.18 74.16 27.31
CA ASP A 119 -37.86 74.22 27.96
C ASP A 119 -36.75 74.58 26.93
N GLY A 120 -37.09 74.71 25.64
CA GLY A 120 -36.19 75.05 24.54
C GLY A 120 -35.51 73.85 23.86
N ASN A 121 -36.00 72.63 24.10
CA ASN A 121 -35.45 71.42 23.49
C ASN A 121 -35.94 71.27 22.04
N LEU A 122 -35.03 71.05 21.09
CA LEU A 122 -35.37 70.84 19.69
C LEU A 122 -35.33 69.36 19.29
N PHE A 123 -36.35 68.91 18.56
CA PHE A 123 -36.46 67.56 18.02
C PHE A 123 -36.77 67.59 16.53
N LEU A 124 -36.01 66.85 15.74
CA LEU A 124 -36.30 66.59 14.33
C LEU A 124 -37.07 65.26 14.19
N ALA A 125 -38.11 65.25 13.38
CA ALA A 125 -38.80 64.02 12.97
C ALA A 125 -39.30 64.14 11.51
N PRO A 126 -39.50 63.02 10.80
CA PRO A 126 -40.02 63.00 9.42
C PRO A 126 -41.39 63.68 9.28
N GLU A 127 -41.81 63.98 8.04
CA GLU A 127 -43.14 64.56 7.80
C GLU A 127 -44.31 63.56 7.93
N GLY A 128 -45.54 64.06 7.88
CA GLY A 128 -46.75 63.29 8.25
C GLY A 128 -47.47 62.65 7.06
N THR A 129 -47.77 61.35 7.13
CA THR A 129 -48.22 60.57 5.96
C THR A 129 -49.71 60.71 5.65
N PHE A 130 -50.05 61.67 4.77
CA PHE A 130 -51.32 61.68 4.02
C PHE A 130 -51.13 61.97 2.52
N GLY A 131 -50.07 61.41 1.93
CA GLY A 131 -49.71 61.55 0.51
C GLY A 131 -49.06 60.30 -0.10
N GLY A 132 -48.15 59.65 0.64
CA GLY A 132 -47.40 58.50 0.15
C GLY A 132 -46.05 58.86 -0.49
N ASP A 133 -45.43 59.96 -0.08
CA ASP A 133 -43.97 60.08 -0.18
C ASP A 133 -43.37 59.27 0.97
N SER A 134 -42.84 58.09 0.64
CA SER A 134 -41.93 57.36 1.53
C SER A 134 -40.53 57.97 1.48
N VAL A 135 -40.18 58.67 0.40
CA VAL A 135 -38.81 59.10 0.05
C VAL A 135 -38.09 59.88 1.17
N ASP A 136 -38.79 60.71 1.93
CA ASP A 136 -38.21 61.42 3.08
C ASP A 136 -37.93 60.48 4.27
N SER A 137 -38.75 59.44 4.45
CA SER A 137 -38.54 58.34 5.41
C SER A 137 -37.40 57.44 4.93
N ASP A 138 -37.50 56.94 3.69
CA ASP A 138 -36.51 56.11 3.01
C ASP A 138 -35.11 56.75 3.06
N ALA A 139 -35.01 58.09 2.96
CA ALA A 139 -33.76 58.83 3.10
C ALA A 139 -33.31 59.03 4.55
N MET A 140 -34.21 59.20 5.52
CA MET A 140 -33.81 59.24 6.94
C MET A 140 -33.45 57.85 7.49
N GLU A 141 -33.91 56.79 6.83
CA GLU A 141 -33.60 55.39 7.11
C GLU A 141 -32.34 54.92 6.35
N ALA A 142 -32.09 55.41 5.12
CA ALA A 142 -31.06 54.89 4.20
C ALA A 142 -29.65 54.62 4.76
N LYS A 143 -29.13 55.49 5.63
CA LYS A 143 -27.77 55.44 6.20
C LYS A 143 -27.68 56.25 7.51
N PRO A 144 -26.69 55.99 8.40
CA PRO A 144 -26.48 56.76 9.61
C PRO A 144 -26.25 58.25 9.36
N ILE A 145 -27.07 59.08 10.03
CA ILE A 145 -27.10 60.52 9.81
C ILE A 145 -25.99 61.20 10.62
N GLN A 146 -25.02 61.77 9.92
CA GLN A 146 -23.93 62.52 10.51
C GLN A 146 -24.36 63.96 10.85
N ALA A 147 -25.05 64.64 9.93
CA ALA A 147 -25.48 66.02 10.09
C ALA A 147 -26.75 66.38 9.29
N LEU A 148 -27.39 67.48 9.68
CA LEU A 148 -28.57 68.06 9.05
C LEU A 148 -28.37 69.57 8.84
N THR A 149 -28.63 70.07 7.63
CA THR A 149 -28.70 71.52 7.35
C THR A 149 -30.10 71.96 6.93
N LEU A 150 -30.66 72.98 7.58
CA LEU A 150 -32.01 73.50 7.28
C LEU A 150 -31.98 74.52 6.13
N ASN A 151 -32.44 74.14 4.94
CA ASN A 151 -32.30 74.95 3.72
C ASN A 151 -33.35 76.05 3.57
N SER A 152 -34.60 75.77 3.95
CA SER A 152 -35.70 76.74 3.89
C SER A 152 -36.93 76.30 4.70
N VAL A 153 -37.66 77.26 5.28
CA VAL A 153 -38.97 76.99 5.87
C VAL A 153 -39.97 76.63 4.76
N ASN A 154 -40.64 75.48 4.92
CA ASN A 154 -41.68 75.01 4.01
C ASN A 154 -43.06 75.55 4.47
N THR A 155 -43.93 75.92 3.52
CA THR A 155 -45.17 76.67 3.78
C THR A 155 -46.45 75.84 3.58
N PHE A 156 -46.38 74.51 3.65
CA PHE A 156 -47.58 73.65 3.62
C PHE A 156 -48.36 73.71 4.96
N SER A 157 -49.68 73.56 4.89
CA SER A 157 -50.59 73.87 6.00
C SER A 157 -51.18 72.62 6.69
N ARG A 158 -50.35 71.61 6.98
CA ARG A 158 -50.77 70.29 7.52
C ARG A 158 -49.73 69.65 8.45
N GLY A 159 -49.15 70.43 9.37
CA GLY A 159 -48.18 69.93 10.37
C GLY A 159 -48.83 69.17 11.52
N ASN A 160 -49.60 68.11 11.23
CA ASN A 160 -50.37 67.37 12.25
C ASN A 160 -49.49 66.29 12.93
N ILE A 161 -48.83 66.68 14.02
CA ILE A 161 -47.76 65.88 14.65
C ILE A 161 -48.26 64.65 15.43
N ALA A 162 -49.48 64.64 15.98
CA ALA A 162 -49.91 63.62 16.95
C ALA A 162 -50.43 62.29 16.37
N VAL A 163 -51.00 62.29 15.15
CA VAL A 163 -51.84 61.16 14.68
C VAL A 163 -51.34 60.48 13.42
N ASP A 164 -50.64 61.21 12.54
CA ASP A 164 -50.23 60.78 11.20
C ASP A 164 -48.71 60.57 11.06
N ARG A 165 -48.02 60.24 12.16
CA ARG A 165 -46.59 59.87 12.17
C ARG A 165 -46.39 58.37 11.96
N VAL A 166 -45.38 58.04 11.17
CA VAL A 166 -44.81 56.69 11.04
C VAL A 166 -43.71 56.53 12.10
N GLU A 167 -43.48 55.30 12.55
CA GLU A 167 -42.34 54.93 13.38
C GLU A 167 -41.21 54.51 12.42
N THR A 168 -40.12 55.29 12.40
CA THR A 168 -39.04 55.21 11.41
C THR A 168 -37.74 54.81 12.07
N GLU A 169 -37.01 53.85 11.51
CA GLU A 169 -35.77 53.35 12.09
C GLU A 169 -34.58 54.09 11.48
N PHE A 170 -34.17 55.19 12.12
CA PHE A 170 -32.93 55.87 11.73
C PHE A 170 -31.76 54.91 11.96
N HIS A 171 -31.14 54.42 10.89
CA HIS A 171 -30.06 53.45 10.98
C HIS A 171 -28.93 54.00 11.85
N THR A 172 -28.54 53.23 12.85
CA THR A 172 -27.29 53.35 13.58
C THR A 172 -26.40 52.23 13.07
N SER A 173 -25.13 52.54 12.81
CA SER A 173 -24.08 51.51 12.75
C SER A 173 -24.21 50.62 13.99
N ASP A 174 -24.28 49.31 13.76
CA ASP A 174 -24.37 48.28 14.79
C ASP A 174 -23.01 47.64 15.09
N GLY A 175 -22.03 47.86 14.20
CA GLY A 175 -20.64 47.41 14.35
C GLY A 175 -20.39 46.01 13.81
N VAL A 176 -21.24 45.53 12.88
CA VAL A 176 -21.00 44.34 12.06
C VAL A 176 -20.79 44.80 10.62
N VAL A 177 -19.93 44.11 9.88
CA VAL A 177 -19.74 44.31 8.44
C VAL A 177 -20.61 43.29 7.70
N ASP A 178 -21.84 43.67 7.38
CA ASP A 178 -22.83 42.80 6.72
C ASP A 178 -22.49 42.56 5.23
N GLY A 179 -22.40 41.29 4.82
CA GLY A 179 -22.37 40.82 3.43
C GLY A 179 -23.75 40.88 2.74
N THR A 180 -23.95 40.10 1.68
CA THR A 180 -25.26 40.05 0.99
C THR A 180 -25.81 38.63 0.84
N ASN A 181 -26.51 38.32 -0.26
CA ASN A 181 -27.05 36.98 -0.55
C ASN A 181 -26.53 36.52 -1.93
N ASN A 182 -25.29 36.90 -2.24
CA ASN A 182 -24.53 36.55 -3.44
C ASN A 182 -23.05 36.93 -3.24
N GLY A 183 -22.14 36.08 -3.72
CA GLY A 183 -20.68 36.21 -3.64
C GLY A 183 -20.12 37.65 -3.69
N ASP A 184 -19.66 38.13 -2.54
CA ASP A 184 -19.08 39.44 -2.29
C ASP A 184 -17.58 39.36 -1.98
N LEU A 185 -16.90 40.51 -2.06
CA LEU A 185 -15.50 40.67 -1.66
C LEU A 185 -15.45 41.63 -0.47
N ILE A 186 -15.30 41.07 0.72
CA ILE A 186 -15.31 41.80 1.98
C ILE A 186 -13.85 42.08 2.39
N ASP A 187 -13.34 43.22 1.93
CA ASP A 187 -12.01 43.75 2.26
C ASP A 187 -12.10 45.15 2.89
N TYR A 188 -10.96 45.75 3.26
CA TYR A 188 -10.84 47.13 3.78
C TYR A 188 -11.44 48.25 2.89
N THR A 189 -11.92 47.93 1.68
CA THR A 189 -12.66 48.84 0.79
C THR A 189 -14.16 48.57 0.74
N TYR A 190 -14.62 47.42 1.23
CA TYR A 190 -16.03 47.10 1.42
C TYR A 190 -16.68 48.10 2.38
N ASN A 191 -17.96 48.39 2.11
CA ASN A 191 -18.85 49.25 2.88
C ASN A 191 -20.24 48.63 2.73
N ASP A 192 -20.85 48.21 3.83
CA ASP A 192 -22.18 47.60 3.84
C ASP A 192 -23.30 48.66 3.65
N THR A 193 -24.55 48.31 3.96
CA THR A 193 -25.65 49.30 3.92
C THR A 193 -25.64 50.28 5.09
N GLN A 194 -25.10 49.91 6.24
CA GLN A 194 -24.95 50.76 7.41
C GLN A 194 -23.78 51.77 7.23
N GLY A 195 -22.81 51.45 6.37
CA GLY A 195 -21.56 52.20 6.21
C GLY A 195 -20.50 51.83 7.26
N ASP A 196 -20.58 50.63 7.82
CA ASP A 196 -19.55 49.98 8.61
C ASP A 196 -18.50 49.35 7.67
N GLN A 197 -17.28 49.16 8.19
CA GLN A 197 -16.09 48.76 7.42
C GLN A 197 -15.11 48.00 8.32
N ILE A 198 -14.31 47.11 7.71
CA ILE A 198 -13.07 46.56 8.27
C ILE A 198 -12.07 47.68 8.61
N THR A 199 -11.30 47.51 9.68
CA THR A 199 -10.39 48.50 10.27
C THR A 199 -8.97 47.96 10.54
N ASP A 200 -8.25 48.54 11.51
CA ASP A 200 -6.95 48.08 12.02
C ASP A 200 -7.12 47.59 13.49
N GLY A 201 -8.23 46.91 13.81
CA GLY A 201 -8.50 46.32 15.12
C GLY A 201 -9.82 45.56 15.19
N ASP A 202 -10.04 44.84 16.30
CA ASP A 202 -11.07 43.81 16.55
C ASP A 202 -12.45 44.07 15.86
N ASP A 203 -12.67 43.49 14.68
CA ASP A 203 -13.90 43.64 13.89
C ASP A 203 -14.86 42.43 14.00
N ILE A 204 -16.11 42.60 13.54
CA ILE A 204 -17.11 41.53 13.41
C ILE A 204 -17.65 41.53 11.98
N ILE A 205 -17.62 40.37 11.31
CA ILE A 205 -17.99 40.20 9.90
C ILE A 205 -18.95 39.01 9.74
N ASP A 206 -20.01 39.18 8.94
CA ASP A 206 -21.01 38.18 8.58
C ASP A 206 -21.19 38.23 7.05
N GLY A 207 -20.70 37.23 6.31
CA GLY A 207 -20.85 37.17 4.84
C GLY A 207 -22.31 36.96 4.39
N ALA A 208 -23.13 36.38 5.27
CA ALA A 208 -24.55 36.06 5.13
C ALA A 208 -24.93 35.07 4.01
N GLY A 209 -24.16 34.94 2.92
CA GLY A 209 -24.23 33.79 2.02
C GLY A 209 -24.01 34.12 0.54
N GLY A 210 -23.10 33.38 -0.09
CA GLY A 210 -22.63 33.65 -1.43
C GLY A 210 -21.63 32.58 -1.90
N ASP A 211 -20.66 33.00 -2.70
CA ASP A 211 -19.36 32.34 -2.76
C ASP A 211 -18.40 33.48 -2.38
N ASP A 212 -18.26 33.76 -1.08
CA ASP A 212 -17.70 35.00 -0.55
C ASP A 212 -16.18 34.96 -0.41
N THR A 213 -15.53 36.12 -0.29
CA THR A 213 -14.09 36.22 0.00
C THR A 213 -13.84 37.31 1.02
N ILE A 214 -13.39 36.92 2.21
CA ILE A 214 -13.31 37.78 3.40
C ILE A 214 -11.87 37.91 3.89
N TYR A 215 -11.43 39.14 4.14
CA TYR A 215 -10.11 39.47 4.69
C TYR A 215 -10.26 40.28 5.99
N GLY A 216 -9.98 39.69 7.15
CA GLY A 216 -10.09 40.33 8.48
C GLY A 216 -9.10 41.49 8.63
N GLY A 217 -7.81 41.22 8.85
CA GLY A 217 -6.75 42.23 8.75
C GLY A 217 -5.73 42.21 9.88
N GLU A 218 -5.69 43.27 10.69
CA GLU A 218 -4.94 43.35 11.95
C GLU A 218 -5.96 43.58 13.09
N GLY A 219 -6.23 42.58 13.94
CA GLY A 219 -7.25 42.65 14.99
C GLY A 219 -7.56 41.29 15.63
N ASP A 220 -8.22 41.24 16.80
CA ASP A 220 -8.76 39.97 17.35
C ASP A 220 -10.17 39.71 16.75
N ASP A 221 -10.25 39.41 15.45
CA ASP A 221 -11.49 39.49 14.66
C ASP A 221 -12.44 38.28 14.81
N THR A 222 -13.74 38.51 14.60
CA THR A 222 -14.78 37.47 14.50
C THR A 222 -15.38 37.44 13.11
N ILE A 223 -15.30 36.30 12.41
CA ILE A 223 -15.75 36.14 11.02
C ILE A 223 -16.64 34.90 10.91
N ASP A 224 -17.81 35.06 10.26
CA ASP A 224 -18.72 33.99 9.84
C ASP A 224 -18.91 34.14 8.31
N GLY A 225 -18.67 33.08 7.52
CA GLY A 225 -18.91 33.09 6.07
C GLY A 225 -20.41 33.07 5.76
N GLY A 226 -21.06 31.99 6.18
CA GLY A 226 -22.52 31.90 6.32
C GLY A 226 -23.12 30.71 5.57
N THR A 227 -23.32 30.83 4.26
CA THR A 227 -23.83 29.72 3.43
C THR A 227 -23.30 29.79 1.99
N GLY A 228 -22.51 28.80 1.58
CA GLY A 228 -21.94 28.69 0.25
C GLY A 228 -20.51 28.17 0.25
N ASN A 229 -19.72 28.60 -0.74
CA ASN A 229 -18.32 28.16 -0.86
C ASN A 229 -17.38 29.35 -0.63
N ASP A 230 -17.14 29.66 0.64
CA ASP A 230 -16.51 30.90 1.09
C ASP A 230 -14.99 30.77 1.30
N SER A 231 -14.26 31.87 1.17
CA SER A 231 -12.81 31.92 1.36
C SER A 231 -12.43 32.96 2.42
N LEU A 232 -11.89 32.48 3.54
CA LEU A 232 -11.68 33.26 4.76
C LEU A 232 -10.19 33.42 5.07
N VAL A 233 -9.75 34.66 5.26
CA VAL A 233 -8.38 34.99 5.67
C VAL A 233 -8.43 35.90 6.90
N GLY A 234 -8.22 35.33 8.08
CA GLY A 234 -8.25 36.07 9.36
C GLY A 234 -7.27 37.23 9.40
N GLY A 235 -5.97 36.95 9.22
CA GLY A 235 -4.92 37.97 9.16
C GLY A 235 -3.90 37.82 10.28
N ILE A 236 -3.79 38.83 11.16
CA ILE A 236 -2.88 38.86 12.31
C ILE A 236 -3.66 39.23 13.56
N GLY A 237 -3.71 38.34 14.55
CA GLY A 237 -4.36 38.60 15.83
C GLY A 237 -4.53 37.37 16.72
N ASN A 238 -5.78 37.12 17.11
CA ASN A 238 -6.28 35.87 17.69
C ASN A 238 -7.73 35.73 17.23
N GLN A 239 -7.95 35.11 16.07
CA GLN A 239 -9.21 35.18 15.34
C GLN A 239 -10.21 34.10 15.79
N ASN A 240 -11.50 34.37 15.59
CA ASN A 240 -12.59 33.39 15.67
C ASN A 240 -13.27 33.28 14.31
N LEU A 241 -12.89 32.25 13.54
CA LEU A 241 -13.34 32.01 12.17
C LEU A 241 -14.37 30.86 12.13
N SER A 242 -15.41 31.05 11.33
CA SER A 242 -16.49 30.10 11.06
C SER A 242 -16.76 30.10 9.56
N GLY A 243 -16.75 28.92 8.93
CA GLY A 243 -17.16 28.72 7.54
C GLY A 243 -18.66 28.92 7.39
N GLY A 244 -19.44 27.86 7.60
CA GLY A 244 -20.91 27.93 7.68
C GLY A 244 -21.63 26.65 7.27
N ASP A 245 -22.46 26.77 6.22
CA ASP A 245 -23.03 25.65 5.45
C ASP A 245 -22.37 25.63 4.04
N ASP A 246 -22.13 24.44 3.49
CA ASP A 246 -21.48 24.10 2.20
C ASP A 246 -19.97 23.78 2.29
N SER A 247 -19.05 24.35 1.48
CA SER A 247 -17.62 23.90 1.50
C SER A 247 -16.60 25.03 1.36
N ASP A 248 -15.90 25.31 2.45
CA ASP A 248 -15.14 26.55 2.63
C ASP A 248 -13.63 26.36 2.53
N THR A 249 -12.90 27.48 2.51
CA THR A 249 -11.44 27.51 2.50
C THR A 249 -10.90 28.59 3.43
N ILE A 250 -10.42 28.18 4.59
CA ILE A 250 -9.77 29.03 5.59
C ILE A 250 -8.25 29.02 5.36
N VAL A 251 -7.61 30.18 5.20
CA VAL A 251 -6.18 30.29 4.85
C VAL A 251 -5.36 30.93 5.96
N LEU A 252 -4.39 30.18 6.50
CA LEU A 252 -3.44 30.66 7.50
C LEU A 252 -2.14 31.21 6.88
N HIS A 253 -1.60 32.25 7.51
CA HIS A 253 -0.40 32.97 7.08
C HIS A 253 0.56 33.17 8.27
N ASP A 254 1.84 33.48 7.99
CA ASP A 254 2.86 33.72 9.03
C ASP A 254 2.37 34.70 10.10
N ASN A 255 2.50 34.32 11.39
CA ASN A 255 2.04 35.08 12.56
C ASN A 255 0.50 35.18 12.72
N PHE A 256 -0.23 34.14 12.32
CA PHE A 256 -1.69 34.02 12.45
C PHE A 256 -2.22 34.43 13.85
N GLY A 257 -1.94 33.64 14.90
CA GLY A 257 -2.40 33.94 16.26
C GLY A 257 -2.65 32.72 17.15
N ASP A 258 -3.29 32.93 18.31
CA ASP A 258 -3.91 31.84 19.10
C ASP A 258 -5.39 31.65 18.66
N ASP A 259 -5.59 31.27 17.39
CA ASP A 259 -6.89 31.27 16.71
C ASP A 259 -7.87 30.17 17.16
N THR A 260 -9.14 30.37 16.82
CA THR A 260 -10.21 29.36 16.83
C THR A 260 -10.87 29.31 15.45
N ILE A 261 -10.95 28.12 14.87
CA ILE A 261 -11.41 27.86 13.51
C ILE A 261 -12.50 26.78 13.55
N ILE A 262 -13.58 27.02 12.82
CA ILE A 262 -14.64 26.05 12.56
C ILE A 262 -14.90 26.08 11.04
N GLY A 263 -15.01 24.94 10.39
CA GLY A 263 -15.58 24.84 9.05
C GLY A 263 -17.11 24.90 9.15
N GLY A 264 -17.78 23.77 8.94
CA GLY A 264 -19.23 23.64 8.96
C GLY A 264 -19.75 22.23 9.28
N GLU A 265 -21.08 22.12 9.34
CA GLU A 265 -21.81 20.83 9.41
C GLU A 265 -23.11 20.89 8.57
N GLY A 266 -23.16 21.82 7.61
CA GLY A 266 -24.26 22.03 6.68
C GLY A 266 -23.81 21.95 5.23
N GLY A 267 -24.76 21.82 4.30
CA GLY A 267 -24.46 21.82 2.85
C GLY A 267 -23.77 20.56 2.31
N ASP A 268 -22.89 20.73 1.32
CA ASP A 268 -21.93 19.74 0.80
C ASP A 268 -20.58 19.81 1.59
N ASP A 269 -20.51 19.05 2.68
CA ASP A 269 -19.51 18.99 3.78
C ASP A 269 -18.05 18.62 3.38
N ASN A 270 -17.22 19.59 2.96
CA ASN A 270 -15.83 19.35 2.51
C ASN A 270 -14.87 20.55 2.75
N ASP A 271 -14.63 20.94 4.00
CA ASP A 271 -13.88 22.15 4.33
C ASP A 271 -12.35 22.00 4.25
N LEU A 272 -11.70 23.07 3.80
CA LEU A 272 -10.25 23.16 3.63
C LEU A 272 -9.61 24.17 4.58
N LEU A 273 -8.70 23.69 5.42
CA LEU A 273 -7.72 24.53 6.11
C LEU A 273 -6.39 24.53 5.33
N ASP A 274 -6.05 25.66 4.71
CA ASP A 274 -4.88 25.87 3.86
C ASP A 274 -3.76 26.57 4.65
N LEU A 275 -2.60 25.91 4.74
CA LEU A 275 -1.38 26.41 5.36
C LEU A 275 -0.21 26.52 4.37
N THR A 276 -0.46 26.38 3.06
CA THR A 276 0.57 26.46 2.01
C THR A 276 1.30 27.80 1.98
N GLY A 277 0.70 28.84 2.57
CA GLY A 277 1.27 30.18 2.73
C GLY A 277 2.31 30.34 3.86
N LEU A 278 2.51 29.35 4.73
CA LEU A 278 3.44 29.44 5.86
C LEU A 278 4.92 29.29 5.43
N THR A 279 5.81 30.09 6.02
CA THR A 279 7.25 30.09 5.71
C THR A 279 8.12 29.41 6.77
N SER A 280 7.50 28.66 7.69
CA SER A 280 8.16 27.84 8.71
C SER A 280 7.22 26.71 9.12
N GLY A 281 7.79 25.51 9.31
CA GLY A 281 7.00 24.32 9.59
C GLY A 281 6.30 24.32 10.96
N VAL A 282 5.18 23.62 11.01
CA VAL A 282 4.21 23.55 12.10
C VAL A 282 4.10 22.15 12.70
N SER A 283 3.45 22.07 13.86
CA SER A 283 3.03 20.83 14.51
C SER A 283 1.51 20.76 14.57
N ILE A 284 0.93 19.76 13.91
CA ILE A 284 -0.49 19.40 14.01
C ILE A 284 -0.68 18.27 15.03
N SER A 285 -1.64 18.46 15.93
CA SER A 285 -2.19 17.43 16.79
C SER A 285 -3.69 17.33 16.56
N TYR A 286 -4.15 16.29 15.88
CA TYR A 286 -5.58 15.93 15.91
C TYR A 286 -5.96 15.50 17.34
N ASN A 287 -7.23 15.69 17.71
CA ASN A 287 -7.74 15.40 19.05
C ASN A 287 -8.85 14.32 19.03
N ASP A 288 -9.46 14.03 20.18
CA ASP A 288 -10.43 12.94 20.34
C ASP A 288 -11.85 13.26 19.82
N ALA A 289 -12.08 14.48 19.30
CA ALA A 289 -13.27 14.85 18.54
C ALA A 289 -13.13 14.41 17.07
N SER A 290 -14.26 14.24 16.37
CA SER A 290 -14.24 14.16 14.91
C SER A 290 -13.69 15.47 14.32
N GLU A 291 -12.98 15.37 13.20
CA GLU A 291 -12.57 16.52 12.37
C GLU A 291 -11.88 17.70 13.12
N GLY A 292 -11.21 17.46 14.26
CA GLY A 292 -10.69 18.52 15.13
C GLY A 292 -9.26 18.32 15.66
N GLY A 293 -8.58 19.43 15.99
CA GLY A 293 -7.18 19.43 16.41
C GLY A 293 -6.60 20.80 16.78
N THR A 294 -5.27 20.89 16.79
CA THR A 294 -4.50 22.13 16.98
C THR A 294 -3.29 22.18 16.06
N ILE A 295 -3.00 23.35 15.50
CA ILE A 295 -1.79 23.69 14.72
C ILE A 295 -0.92 24.63 15.58
N SER A 296 0.41 24.49 15.54
CA SER A 296 1.32 25.48 16.14
C SER A 296 2.67 25.56 15.42
N ASP A 297 3.17 26.78 15.20
CA ASP A 297 4.56 27.07 14.76
C ASP A 297 5.55 27.15 15.95
N GLY A 298 5.09 26.85 17.17
CA GLY A 298 5.83 26.98 18.42
C GLY A 298 5.83 28.39 19.04
N ALA A 299 5.19 29.37 18.40
CA ALA A 299 4.94 30.71 18.93
C ALA A 299 3.43 31.06 19.03
N ASN A 300 2.65 30.56 18.07
CA ASN A 300 1.22 30.80 17.82
C ASN A 300 0.46 29.44 17.84
N THR A 301 -0.86 29.42 18.10
CA THR A 301 -1.63 28.16 18.27
C THR A 301 -3.08 28.24 17.76
N ALA A 302 -3.35 27.78 16.54
CA ALA A 302 -4.71 27.69 16.02
C ALA A 302 -5.40 26.39 16.51
N GLN A 303 -6.64 26.49 17.00
CA GLN A 303 -7.51 25.36 17.32
C GLN A 303 -8.54 25.19 16.21
N PHE A 304 -8.79 23.96 15.75
CA PHE A 304 -9.78 23.66 14.71
C PHE A 304 -10.75 22.54 15.10
N SER A 305 -11.94 22.57 14.52
CA SER A 305 -13.00 21.55 14.61
C SER A 305 -13.90 21.62 13.39
N GLU A 306 -14.48 20.49 12.97
CA GLU A 306 -15.29 20.37 11.76
C GLU A 306 -14.50 20.89 10.53
N ILE A 307 -13.36 20.24 10.22
CA ILE A 307 -12.51 20.45 9.04
C ILE A 307 -12.11 19.08 8.45
N GLU A 308 -12.56 18.77 7.22
CA GLU A 308 -12.30 17.48 6.57
C GLU A 308 -10.90 17.40 5.95
N LYS A 309 -10.36 18.52 5.43
CA LYS A 309 -9.09 18.55 4.71
C LYS A 309 -8.15 19.62 5.25
N ILE A 310 -6.90 19.23 5.45
CA ILE A 310 -5.79 20.14 5.73
C ILE A 310 -4.76 20.01 4.61
N GLU A 311 -4.25 21.15 4.11
CA GLU A 311 -3.14 21.19 3.15
C GLU A 311 -1.99 22.02 3.74
N LEU A 312 -0.84 21.37 3.93
CA LEU A 312 0.29 21.90 4.69
C LEU A 312 1.31 22.68 3.84
N SER A 313 2.43 23.05 4.46
CA SER A 313 3.44 23.93 3.86
C SER A 313 4.53 23.15 3.13
N ASP A 314 5.30 23.81 2.25
CA ASP A 314 6.52 23.24 1.65
C ASP A 314 7.71 23.17 2.66
N GLN A 315 7.41 22.92 3.95
CA GLN A 315 8.37 22.88 5.06
C GLN A 315 8.21 21.57 5.85
N GLY A 316 9.27 21.13 6.54
CA GLY A 316 9.21 19.91 7.35
C GLY A 316 8.23 20.03 8.53
N ASP A 317 7.03 19.48 8.32
CA ASP A 317 5.87 19.57 9.20
C ASP A 317 5.71 18.28 10.04
N PHE A 318 5.17 18.42 11.26
CA PHE A 318 4.94 17.32 12.19
C PHE A 318 3.44 17.09 12.39
N VAL A 319 2.90 15.96 11.93
CA VAL A 319 1.48 15.62 12.06
C VAL A 319 1.30 14.42 12.98
N SER A 320 0.44 14.57 13.97
CA SER A 320 0.14 13.51 14.92
C SER A 320 -1.37 13.39 15.19
N GLY A 321 -1.90 12.17 15.06
CA GLY A 321 -3.08 11.77 15.80
C GLY A 321 -2.70 11.51 17.26
N THR A 322 -3.54 11.93 18.21
CA THR A 322 -3.47 11.34 19.55
C THR A 322 -3.66 9.83 19.44
N TRP A 323 -2.92 9.08 20.28
CA TRP A 323 -3.44 8.08 21.21
C TRP A 323 -2.29 7.19 21.70
N ASP A 324 -1.88 7.42 22.94
CA ASP A 324 -1.01 6.52 23.69
C ASP A 324 -1.85 5.64 24.63
N LEU A 325 -1.56 4.34 24.66
CA LEU A 325 -2.02 3.37 25.66
C LEU A 325 -3.54 3.27 25.94
N GLY A 326 -4.35 3.19 24.88
CA GLY A 326 -5.41 2.15 24.82
C GLY A 326 -6.76 2.45 25.47
N ALA A 327 -7.49 3.45 24.97
CA ALA A 327 -8.94 3.33 24.83
C ALA A 327 -9.31 3.06 23.37
N LYS A 328 -10.62 3.01 23.08
CA LYS A 328 -11.15 2.65 21.76
C LYS A 328 -11.53 3.89 20.95
N PHE A 329 -10.83 4.13 19.85
CA PHE A 329 -11.54 4.54 18.63
C PHE A 329 -12.61 3.50 18.29
N THR A 330 -13.72 3.95 17.70
CA THR A 330 -14.62 3.03 17.00
C THR A 330 -13.99 2.76 15.64
N ALA A 331 -13.55 1.52 15.40
CA ALA A 331 -12.74 1.20 14.22
C ALA A 331 -13.40 1.65 12.90
N GLY A 332 -12.64 2.32 12.03
CA GLY A 332 -13.08 2.82 10.73
C GLY A 332 -13.49 4.29 10.66
N GLN A 333 -12.76 5.19 11.34
CA GLN A 333 -12.59 6.57 10.85
C GLN A 333 -11.34 6.59 9.96
N SER A 334 -11.27 7.53 9.02
CA SER A 334 -10.22 7.64 7.99
C SER A 334 -9.77 9.09 7.92
N ILE A 335 -8.46 9.33 7.92
CA ILE A 335 -7.88 10.66 7.69
C ILE A 335 -7.34 10.73 6.25
N ASN A 336 -7.60 11.83 5.54
CA ASN A 336 -6.92 12.15 4.28
C ASN A 336 -5.97 13.32 4.54
N LEU A 337 -4.67 13.09 4.36
CA LEU A 337 -3.62 13.99 4.76
C LEU A 337 -2.63 14.24 3.60
N ASN A 338 -2.47 15.50 3.23
CA ASN A 338 -1.38 15.96 2.36
C ASN A 338 -0.45 16.87 3.16
N VAL A 339 0.79 16.43 3.44
CA VAL A 339 1.73 17.19 4.27
C VAL A 339 2.66 18.14 3.50
N GLY A 340 2.51 18.27 2.17
CA GLY A 340 3.32 19.19 1.36
C GLY A 340 4.74 18.68 1.08
N ASP A 341 5.56 19.46 0.35
CA ASP A 341 6.99 19.15 0.18
C ASP A 341 7.76 19.40 1.50
N GLY A 342 8.84 18.66 1.78
CA GLY A 342 9.65 18.87 2.98
C GLY A 342 10.06 17.57 3.67
N ASN A 343 10.76 17.69 4.80
CA ASN A 343 11.14 16.53 5.63
C ASN A 343 10.10 16.37 6.74
N ASN A 344 9.03 15.64 6.44
CA ASN A 344 7.82 15.56 7.23
C ASN A 344 7.82 14.36 8.19
N SER A 345 7.01 14.45 9.25
CA SER A 345 6.86 13.37 10.22
C SER A 345 5.39 13.15 10.56
N VAL A 346 4.85 12.01 10.12
CA VAL A 346 3.43 11.67 10.20
C VAL A 346 3.21 10.48 11.13
N ILE A 347 2.31 10.63 12.09
CA ILE A 347 1.85 9.54 12.95
C ILE A 347 0.32 9.51 12.88
N ALA A 348 -0.22 8.57 12.09
CA ALA A 348 -1.64 8.47 11.78
C ALA A 348 -2.45 7.75 12.89
N GLY A 349 -3.68 7.34 12.57
CA GLY A 349 -4.68 6.85 13.50
C GLY A 349 -4.62 5.34 13.75
N ASN A 350 -5.76 4.67 13.62
CA ASN A 350 -5.83 3.23 13.33
C ASN A 350 -6.99 3.06 12.33
N GLY A 351 -6.94 3.90 11.29
CA GLY A 351 -8.01 4.14 10.33
C GLY A 351 -7.82 3.36 9.04
N HIS A 352 -8.53 3.76 7.99
CA HIS A 352 -7.99 3.61 6.64
C HIS A 352 -7.49 4.99 6.27
N ASP A 353 -6.22 5.27 6.54
CA ASP A 353 -5.67 6.61 6.40
C ASP A 353 -5.00 6.76 5.02
N THR A 354 -5.26 7.87 4.33
CA THR A 354 -4.63 8.24 3.06
C THR A 354 -3.59 9.31 3.34
N ILE A 355 -2.32 9.07 3.02
CA ILE A 355 -1.19 9.91 3.38
C ILE A 355 -0.38 10.24 2.13
N VAL A 356 -0.16 11.53 1.86
CA VAL A 356 0.74 12.05 0.82
C VAL A 356 1.76 12.98 1.47
N SER A 357 3.06 12.81 1.21
CA SER A 357 4.11 13.64 1.85
C SER A 357 5.14 14.32 0.94
N GLY A 358 4.87 14.36 -0.36
CA GLY A 358 5.48 15.34 -1.28
C GLY A 358 6.88 14.96 -1.75
N ALA A 359 7.87 15.80 -1.44
CA ALA A 359 9.27 15.57 -1.77
C ALA A 359 10.20 16.02 -0.63
N GLY A 360 10.90 15.06 -0.02
CA GLY A 360 11.88 15.24 1.04
C GLY A 360 12.23 13.92 1.72
N ASN A 361 12.78 13.93 2.92
CA ASN A 361 13.03 12.70 3.68
C ASN A 361 12.01 12.59 4.81
N ASP A 362 11.03 11.72 4.62
CA ASP A 362 9.85 11.61 5.46
C ASP A 362 9.90 10.45 6.46
N SER A 363 9.10 10.58 7.51
CA SER A 363 8.96 9.57 8.57
C SER A 363 7.47 9.32 8.84
N ILE A 364 6.89 8.32 8.16
CA ILE A 364 5.46 7.99 8.22
C ILE A 364 5.23 6.77 9.13
N ASN A 365 4.22 6.85 9.99
CA ASN A 365 3.74 5.74 10.81
C ASN A 365 2.21 5.67 10.71
N ALA A 366 1.73 4.90 9.73
CA ALA A 366 0.31 4.72 9.42
C ALA A 366 -0.43 3.90 10.48
N ARG A 367 0.28 2.97 11.16
CA ARG A 367 -0.27 2.02 12.15
C ARG A 367 -1.37 1.15 11.50
N HIS A 368 -2.32 0.65 12.31
CA HIS A 368 -3.27 -0.39 11.90
C HIS A 368 -4.39 0.08 10.98
N GLY A 369 -4.72 -0.78 10.01
CA GLY A 369 -5.81 -0.64 9.06
C GLY A 369 -5.27 -0.65 7.64
N ALA A 370 -6.14 -0.65 6.62
CA ALA A 370 -5.68 -0.60 5.23
C ALA A 370 -5.45 0.86 4.84
N ASN A 371 -4.23 1.26 4.51
CA ASN A 371 -3.83 2.63 4.26
C ASN A 371 -3.34 2.82 2.80
N ASP A 372 -3.54 4.02 2.26
CA ASP A 372 -2.96 4.46 0.98
C ASP A 372 -1.83 5.45 1.30
N VAL A 373 -0.57 5.08 1.12
CA VAL A 373 0.61 5.91 1.48
C VAL A 373 1.44 6.23 0.24
N SER A 374 1.71 7.51 0.00
CA SER A 374 2.61 7.97 -1.07
C SER A 374 3.59 9.02 -0.54
N SER A 375 4.87 8.65 -0.37
CA SER A 375 5.87 9.58 0.19
C SER A 375 6.57 10.46 -0.87
N GLY A 376 6.62 9.99 -2.12
CA GLY A 376 6.81 10.80 -3.32
C GLY A 376 8.26 10.98 -3.78
N GLY A 377 9.21 11.25 -2.88
CA GLY A 377 10.63 11.09 -3.19
C GLY A 377 11.63 11.87 -2.34
N GLY A 378 12.58 11.13 -1.79
CA GLY A 378 13.82 11.61 -1.17
C GLY A 378 14.57 10.44 -0.53
N HIS A 379 14.50 10.26 0.79
CA HIS A 379 14.87 8.98 1.43
C HIS A 379 13.97 8.76 2.64
N ASP A 380 12.96 7.92 2.49
CA ASP A 380 11.80 7.88 3.37
C ASP A 380 11.82 6.70 4.33
N THR A 381 11.09 6.82 5.44
CA THR A 381 10.91 5.75 6.42
C THR A 381 9.43 5.56 6.70
N ILE A 382 8.88 4.44 6.25
CA ILE A 382 7.45 4.14 6.37
C ILE A 382 7.24 2.95 7.31
N LYS A 383 6.26 3.10 8.19
CA LYS A 383 5.80 2.04 9.08
C LYS A 383 4.29 1.86 9.01
N THR A 384 3.87 0.72 8.50
CA THR A 384 2.49 0.25 8.44
C THR A 384 2.13 -0.66 9.62
N GLY A 385 0.89 -1.15 9.61
CA GLY A 385 0.28 -1.92 10.68
C GLY A 385 -0.99 -2.61 10.19
N GLY A 386 -1.21 -3.84 10.65
CA GLY A 386 -2.07 -4.82 9.98
C GLY A 386 -3.36 -4.31 9.32
N GLY A 387 -3.42 -4.53 8.01
CA GLY A 387 -4.34 -3.90 7.08
C GLY A 387 -4.57 -4.70 5.81
N THR A 388 -4.53 -3.98 4.70
CA THR A 388 -4.23 -4.41 3.33
C THR A 388 -3.69 -3.13 2.67
N ASP A 389 -2.44 -2.81 2.98
CA ASP A 389 -1.82 -1.52 2.74
C ASP A 389 -1.40 -1.34 1.27
N THR A 390 -1.31 -0.10 0.81
CA THR A 390 -0.79 0.27 -0.51
C THR A 390 0.22 1.39 -0.33
N ILE A 391 1.48 1.14 -0.72
CA ILE A 391 2.61 2.02 -0.46
C ILE A 391 3.35 2.34 -1.76
N ASN A 392 3.65 3.63 -1.99
CA ASN A 392 4.44 4.10 -3.11
C ASN A 392 5.47 5.15 -2.67
N THR A 393 6.78 4.88 -2.78
CA THR A 393 7.80 5.77 -2.19
C THR A 393 8.42 6.73 -3.20
N GLY A 394 8.87 6.26 -4.37
CA GLY A 394 9.20 7.11 -5.53
C GLY A 394 10.68 7.13 -5.92
N ASP A 395 11.26 8.32 -6.06
CA ASP A 395 12.71 8.51 -6.29
C ASP A 395 13.40 8.53 -4.90
N GLY A 396 14.12 7.48 -4.51
CA GLY A 396 14.35 7.16 -3.08
C GLY A 396 15.70 6.60 -2.63
N ASN A 397 15.78 6.23 -1.34
CA ASN A 397 16.57 5.11 -0.77
C ASN A 397 15.78 4.72 0.50
N ASP A 398 14.65 4.06 0.30
CA ASP A 398 13.51 4.10 1.21
C ASP A 398 13.41 2.85 2.08
N TYR A 399 12.89 3.01 3.30
CA TYR A 399 12.91 1.97 4.33
C TYR A 399 11.51 1.70 4.88
N ILE A 400 10.94 0.56 4.49
CA ILE A 400 9.60 0.14 4.90
C ILE A 400 9.69 -0.96 5.97
N ILE A 401 8.89 -0.83 7.03
CA ILE A 401 8.68 -1.91 8.01
C ILE A 401 7.18 -2.19 8.22
N ASP A 402 6.64 -3.26 7.63
CA ASP A 402 5.41 -3.88 8.17
C ASP A 402 5.73 -4.82 9.33
N THR A 403 4.80 -4.98 10.26
CA THR A 403 4.98 -5.79 11.48
C THR A 403 3.79 -6.71 11.78
N SER A 404 3.00 -7.07 10.77
CA SER A 404 1.59 -7.42 10.97
C SER A 404 0.95 -8.18 9.80
N ALA A 405 -0.35 -8.45 9.89
CA ALA A 405 -1.06 -9.23 8.88
C ALA A 405 -1.83 -8.32 7.92
N GLY A 406 -1.60 -8.51 6.63
CA GLY A 406 -2.19 -7.82 5.49
C GLY A 406 -1.91 -8.61 4.21
N ASP A 407 -2.64 -8.33 3.12
CA ASP A 407 -2.25 -8.72 1.75
C ASP A 407 -1.84 -7.39 1.10
N ASP A 408 -0.56 -7.04 1.17
CA ASP A 408 -0.08 -5.65 1.04
C ASP A 408 0.58 -5.38 -0.34
N SER A 409 0.53 -4.12 -0.80
CA SER A 409 0.94 -3.72 -2.16
C SER A 409 1.98 -2.62 -2.14
N ILE A 410 3.25 -2.96 -2.36
CA ILE A 410 4.41 -2.07 -2.22
C ILE A 410 5.06 -1.82 -3.59
N ASN A 411 5.28 -0.56 -3.94
CA ASN A 411 6.09 -0.14 -5.07
C ASN A 411 7.11 0.90 -4.58
N LEU A 412 8.42 0.57 -4.60
CA LEU A 412 9.46 1.45 -4.07
C LEU A 412 9.79 2.52 -5.11
N GLY A 413 10.60 2.19 -6.11
CA GLY A 413 10.65 2.93 -7.37
C GLY A 413 12.06 3.08 -7.94
N ALA A 414 12.87 3.96 -7.35
CA ALA A 414 14.14 4.37 -7.93
C ALA A 414 15.21 4.84 -6.91
N GLY A 415 15.78 3.90 -6.17
CA GLY A 415 17.05 4.02 -5.47
C GLY A 415 17.45 2.70 -4.82
N ASP A 416 18.49 2.66 -3.98
CA ASP A 416 18.81 1.43 -3.22
C ASP A 416 17.87 1.32 -2.01
N ASP A 417 16.75 0.62 -2.18
CA ASP A 417 15.61 0.59 -1.26
C ASP A 417 15.59 -0.65 -0.35
N THR A 418 14.73 -0.68 0.68
CA THR A 418 14.69 -1.79 1.67
C THR A 418 13.30 -2.01 2.27
N VAL A 419 12.85 -3.26 2.27
CA VAL A 419 11.55 -3.70 2.82
C VAL A 419 11.76 -4.81 3.87
N GLU A 420 11.27 -4.58 5.08
CA GLU A 420 11.12 -5.59 6.13
C GLU A 420 9.62 -5.83 6.44
N THR A 421 8.91 -6.67 5.69
CA THR A 421 7.58 -7.13 6.12
C THR A 421 7.73 -8.31 7.09
N ALA A 422 7.67 -8.03 8.40
CA ALA A 422 7.68 -9.07 9.43
C ALA A 422 6.29 -9.72 9.60
N GLY A 423 5.62 -10.01 8.47
CA GLY A 423 4.17 -9.93 8.34
C GLY A 423 3.38 -11.25 8.28
N ARG A 424 2.20 -11.20 7.65
CA ARG A 424 1.32 -12.35 7.32
C ARG A 424 0.25 -12.00 6.27
N GLY A 425 0.44 -12.49 5.06
CA GLY A 425 -0.57 -12.59 4.00
C GLY A 425 0.13 -12.78 2.67
N ASN A 426 -0.45 -12.37 1.55
CA ASN A 426 0.14 -12.58 0.23
C ASN A 426 0.52 -11.21 -0.36
N ASP A 427 1.77 -10.81 -0.16
CA ASP A 427 2.25 -9.46 -0.43
C ASP A 427 2.74 -9.33 -1.88
N SER A 428 2.63 -8.12 -2.45
CA SER A 428 2.99 -7.79 -3.82
C SER A 428 4.00 -6.64 -3.81
N ILE A 429 5.27 -6.94 -4.07
CA ILE A 429 6.40 -6.02 -3.93
C ILE A 429 7.07 -5.80 -5.29
N ASP A 430 7.27 -4.54 -5.66
CA ASP A 430 7.93 -4.07 -6.89
C ASP A 430 9.01 -3.06 -6.48
N ALA A 431 10.28 -3.49 -6.42
CA ALA A 431 11.36 -2.66 -5.91
C ALA A 431 11.81 -1.60 -6.93
N GLY A 432 12.06 -2.01 -8.18
CA GLY A 432 12.09 -1.12 -9.34
C GLY A 432 13.48 -0.93 -9.94
N THR A 433 14.25 0.05 -9.46
CA THR A 433 15.60 0.36 -9.99
C THR A 433 16.57 0.78 -8.88
N GLY A 434 17.49 -0.11 -8.50
CA GLY A 434 18.21 0.05 -7.24
C GLY A 434 19.38 -0.92 -7.02
N ASN A 435 19.51 -1.36 -5.76
CA ASN A 435 20.33 -2.48 -5.28
C ASN A 435 19.63 -2.97 -4.00
N ASP A 436 18.47 -3.57 -4.17
CA ASP A 436 17.37 -3.47 -3.20
C ASP A 436 17.37 -4.64 -2.21
N SER A 437 16.79 -4.43 -1.03
CA SER A 437 16.80 -5.43 0.05
C SER A 437 15.38 -5.77 0.49
N VAL A 438 14.78 -6.79 -0.13
CA VAL A 438 13.40 -7.22 0.13
C VAL A 438 13.35 -8.44 1.04
N PHE A 439 12.55 -8.38 2.10
CA PHE A 439 12.08 -9.55 2.85
C PHE A 439 10.54 -9.51 2.90
N ALA A 440 9.86 -10.48 2.28
CA ALA A 440 8.40 -10.50 2.11
C ALA A 440 7.62 -11.18 3.26
N GLY A 441 8.27 -12.03 4.05
CA GLY A 441 7.81 -12.37 5.39
C GLY A 441 7.29 -13.79 5.56
N THR A 442 5.97 -13.96 5.46
CA THR A 442 5.30 -15.27 5.53
C THR A 442 3.98 -15.23 4.76
N GLY A 443 3.85 -16.01 3.69
CA GLY A 443 2.81 -15.74 2.69
C GLY A 443 2.67 -16.71 1.52
N ASN A 444 2.42 -16.11 0.36
CA ASN A 444 2.48 -16.70 -0.98
C ASN A 444 2.75 -15.50 -1.90
N ASP A 445 3.94 -14.94 -1.74
CA ASP A 445 4.25 -13.56 -2.05
C ASP A 445 4.65 -13.39 -3.52
N THR A 446 4.65 -12.17 -4.04
CA THR A 446 5.02 -11.85 -5.42
C THR A 446 5.98 -10.68 -5.42
N ILE A 447 7.25 -10.95 -5.77
CA ILE A 447 8.35 -10.01 -5.69
C ILE A 447 8.95 -9.79 -7.08
N LEU A 448 9.12 -8.52 -7.47
CA LEU A 448 9.95 -8.09 -8.58
C LEU A 448 11.10 -7.26 -8.00
N GLY A 449 12.37 -7.64 -8.26
CA GLY A 449 13.54 -6.80 -7.97
C GLY A 449 13.57 -5.64 -8.95
N GLY A 450 14.02 -5.92 -10.18
CA GLY A 450 13.67 -5.17 -11.38
C GLY A 450 14.88 -4.69 -12.17
N SER A 451 15.80 -3.97 -11.55
CA SER A 451 17.09 -3.62 -12.15
C SER A 451 18.10 -3.13 -11.12
N GLY A 452 19.08 -3.98 -10.80
CA GLY A 452 20.01 -3.73 -9.70
C GLY A 452 20.97 -4.89 -9.46
N SER A 453 21.56 -4.90 -8.27
CA SER A 453 22.12 -6.12 -7.68
C SER A 453 21.38 -6.34 -6.38
N ASP A 454 20.21 -6.96 -6.51
CA ASP A 454 19.18 -7.00 -5.49
C ASP A 454 19.41 -8.19 -4.54
N THR A 455 18.79 -8.13 -3.36
CA THR A 455 18.84 -9.14 -2.32
C THR A 455 17.41 -9.43 -1.86
N ILE A 456 16.86 -10.54 -2.33
CA ILE A 456 15.47 -10.91 -2.14
C ILE A 456 15.40 -12.14 -1.22
N LEU A 457 14.51 -12.08 -0.24
CA LEU A 457 14.07 -13.22 0.57
C LEU A 457 12.54 -13.26 0.55
N GLY A 458 11.96 -14.36 0.05
CA GLY A 458 10.52 -14.63 0.16
C GLY A 458 10.11 -14.74 1.62
N GLY A 459 10.21 -15.95 2.20
CA GLY A 459 10.07 -16.12 3.65
C GLY A 459 9.59 -17.50 4.08
N ASP A 460 8.47 -17.53 4.80
CA ASP A 460 7.72 -18.78 5.06
C ASP A 460 6.51 -18.83 4.10
N GLY A 461 6.69 -19.27 2.86
CA GLY A 461 5.68 -19.04 1.83
C GLY A 461 5.61 -20.09 0.72
N GLY A 462 5.11 -19.70 -0.44
CA GLY A 462 5.07 -20.48 -1.67
C GLY A 462 5.09 -19.45 -2.79
N ASP A 463 6.26 -18.88 -2.99
CA ASP A 463 6.43 -17.50 -3.43
C ASP A 463 6.80 -17.41 -4.91
N GLN A 464 6.52 -16.26 -5.53
CA GLN A 464 6.92 -15.97 -6.89
C GLN A 464 7.92 -14.81 -6.91
N VAL A 465 9.16 -15.09 -7.33
CA VAL A 465 10.25 -14.10 -7.39
C VAL A 465 10.76 -13.97 -8.82
N ASP A 466 10.94 -12.72 -9.26
CA ASP A 466 11.57 -12.29 -10.52
C ASP A 466 12.69 -11.31 -10.13
N GLY A 467 13.96 -11.73 -10.27
CA GLY A 467 15.13 -10.90 -9.93
C GLY A 467 15.20 -9.68 -10.84
N GLY A 468 15.53 -9.90 -12.12
CA GLY A 468 15.22 -8.96 -13.19
C GLY A 468 16.37 -8.76 -14.17
N ILE A 469 17.20 -7.74 -13.94
CA ILE A 469 18.41 -7.46 -14.74
C ILE A 469 19.55 -6.94 -13.87
N ASP A 470 20.78 -7.20 -14.33
CA ASP A 470 22.01 -7.16 -13.51
C ASP A 470 21.96 -8.29 -12.45
N ALA A 471 22.89 -8.37 -11.48
CA ALA A 471 23.23 -9.65 -10.82
C ALA A 471 22.76 -9.77 -9.36
N ASP A 472 21.89 -10.75 -9.09
CA ASP A 472 21.03 -10.80 -7.90
C ASP A 472 21.37 -11.93 -6.90
N LEU A 473 20.85 -11.78 -5.67
CA LEU A 473 20.91 -12.77 -4.59
C LEU A 473 19.50 -13.10 -4.10
N ILE A 474 18.98 -14.27 -4.49
CA ILE A 474 17.60 -14.68 -4.21
C ILE A 474 17.57 -15.86 -3.23
N TYR A 475 16.69 -15.77 -2.25
CA TYR A 475 16.27 -16.84 -1.36
C TYR A 475 14.74 -16.99 -1.47
N GLY A 476 14.23 -18.19 -1.75
CA GLY A 476 12.80 -18.49 -1.61
C GLY A 476 12.45 -18.59 -0.12
N ASP A 477 12.82 -19.70 0.49
CA ASP A 477 12.62 -19.99 1.91
C ASP A 477 13.67 -19.31 2.83
N ARG A 478 13.43 -19.29 4.15
CA ARG A 478 14.36 -18.74 5.16
C ARG A 478 15.67 -19.53 5.29
N HIS A 479 16.65 -19.19 4.46
CA HIS A 479 18.02 -19.71 4.49
C HIS A 479 18.87 -19.23 5.70
N GLY A 480 19.95 -19.97 6.01
CA GLY A 480 20.80 -19.77 7.19
C GLY A 480 21.97 -18.79 7.03
N GLU A 481 21.79 -17.55 7.51
CA GLU A 481 22.70 -16.38 7.36
C GLU A 481 22.71 -15.79 5.91
N VAL A 482 22.97 -14.50 5.64
CA VAL A 482 23.64 -13.45 6.46
C VAL A 482 22.99 -12.04 6.30
N GLY A 483 22.18 -11.58 7.26
CA GLY A 483 21.77 -10.16 7.33
C GLY A 483 22.92 -9.22 7.74
N LYS A 484 23.26 -8.22 6.90
CA LYS A 484 24.55 -7.50 6.98
C LYS A 484 24.46 -5.96 7.07
N ALA A 485 23.88 -5.49 8.17
CA ALA A 485 24.20 -4.22 8.84
C ALA A 485 24.14 -2.93 8.00
N ILE A 486 22.93 -2.36 7.90
CA ILE A 486 22.77 -0.90 7.83
C ILE A 486 23.48 -0.28 9.05
N TYR A 487 24.22 0.83 8.84
CA TYR A 487 24.89 1.56 9.91
C TYR A 487 24.68 3.07 9.73
N ASP A 488 23.46 3.52 10.01
CA ASP A 488 23.22 4.93 10.26
C ASP A 488 23.98 5.42 11.52
N GLY A 489 24.37 6.69 11.51
CA GLY A 489 25.24 7.31 12.49
C GLY A 489 24.56 8.18 13.55
N GLU A 490 23.24 8.43 13.50
CA GLU A 490 22.56 9.35 14.43
C GLU A 490 21.02 9.14 14.44
N HIS A 491 20.48 8.29 15.35
CA HIS A 491 19.34 8.54 16.28
C HIS A 491 18.96 7.29 17.13
N GLU A 492 18.07 7.44 18.13
CA GLU A 492 17.71 6.41 19.13
C GLU A 492 16.25 5.94 18.98
N ILE A 493 16.01 4.83 18.28
CA ILE A 493 14.74 4.09 18.34
C ILE A 493 15.00 2.73 18.99
N ALA A 494 14.25 2.43 20.05
CA ALA A 494 14.38 1.17 20.77
C ALA A 494 13.19 0.26 20.48
N HIS A 495 13.39 -0.86 19.80
CA HIS A 495 12.90 -2.18 20.25
C HIS A 495 13.46 -3.39 19.47
N THR A 496 14.50 -4.02 20.02
CA THR A 496 14.72 -5.47 20.00
C THR A 496 14.47 -6.27 18.70
N SER A 497 15.24 -6.00 17.63
CA SER A 497 15.31 -6.86 16.44
C SER A 497 16.69 -7.51 16.27
N TRP A 498 16.68 -8.83 16.06
CA TRP A 498 17.70 -9.72 15.46
C TRP A 498 19.18 -9.65 15.89
N ARG A 499 19.95 -10.66 15.43
CA ARG A 499 21.38 -10.84 15.73
C ARG A 499 22.10 -11.51 14.58
N GLN A 500 23.17 -10.86 14.15
CA GLN A 500 24.21 -11.45 13.30
C GLN A 500 24.79 -12.73 13.93
N TYR A 501 24.75 -13.81 13.15
CA TYR A 501 25.67 -14.95 13.29
C TYR A 501 26.77 -14.81 12.22
N THR A 502 27.85 -15.59 12.36
CA THR A 502 28.95 -15.67 11.39
C THR A 502 29.73 -16.96 11.59
N TRP A 503 29.74 -17.85 10.59
CA TRP A 503 30.66 -18.99 10.55
C TRP A 503 32.01 -18.63 9.92
N ASP A 504 33.02 -18.32 10.75
CA ASP A 504 34.41 -18.25 10.31
C ASP A 504 34.96 -19.65 10.04
N THR A 505 35.21 -19.96 8.76
CA THR A 505 35.70 -21.26 8.26
C THR A 505 37.15 -21.21 7.78
N ASP A 506 37.95 -20.21 8.20
CA ASP A 506 39.31 -19.93 7.68
C ASP A 506 40.38 -20.98 8.10
N GLY A 507 40.26 -22.21 7.58
CA GLY A 507 41.32 -23.23 7.48
C GLY A 507 41.90 -23.79 8.79
N GLY A 508 41.19 -23.62 9.92
CA GLY A 508 41.80 -23.64 11.27
C GLY A 508 41.51 -24.80 12.22
N ALA A 509 40.64 -25.75 11.89
CA ALA A 509 40.31 -26.95 12.70
C ALA A 509 39.70 -26.76 14.12
N GLU A 510 39.38 -25.54 14.55
CA GLU A 510 38.62 -25.27 15.79
C GLU A 510 37.51 -24.22 15.50
N THR A 511 36.27 -24.67 15.31
CA THR A 511 35.08 -23.82 15.12
C THR A 511 34.66 -23.17 16.44
N HIS A 512 34.05 -21.97 16.40
CA HIS A 512 33.69 -21.23 17.62
C HIS A 512 32.21 -20.81 17.61
N ILE A 513 31.42 -21.30 18.56
CA ILE A 513 30.06 -20.78 18.81
C ILE A 513 30.16 -19.56 19.73
N THR A 514 29.66 -18.42 19.29
CA THR A 514 29.47 -17.23 20.14
C THR A 514 27.99 -17.14 20.53
N LEU A 515 27.69 -17.36 21.81
CA LEU A 515 26.32 -17.28 22.33
C LEU A 515 25.98 -15.84 22.70
N TYR A 516 24.71 -15.45 22.56
CA TYR A 516 24.20 -14.18 23.05
C TYR A 516 22.90 -14.38 23.84
N ALA A 517 22.81 -13.83 25.05
CA ALA A 517 21.57 -13.75 25.83
C ALA A 517 20.99 -12.32 25.77
N PRO A 518 19.67 -12.11 25.91
CA PRO A 518 19.10 -10.77 26.09
C PRO A 518 19.57 -10.16 27.42
N ALA A 519 19.77 -8.85 27.45
CA ALA A 519 20.37 -8.16 28.59
C ALA A 519 19.37 -7.90 29.73
N THR A 520 19.19 -8.87 30.62
CA THR A 520 18.56 -8.65 31.94
C THR A 520 19.62 -8.58 33.03
N THR A 521 19.37 -7.78 34.08
CA THR A 521 20.42 -7.32 35.02
C THR A 521 20.80 -8.31 36.14
N ASP A 522 20.50 -9.60 35.98
CA ASP A 522 20.77 -10.64 36.97
C ASP A 522 21.70 -11.73 36.43
N THR A 523 22.46 -12.37 37.33
CA THR A 523 23.62 -13.21 36.97
C THR A 523 23.23 -14.57 36.41
N ASN A 524 22.87 -14.63 35.13
CA ASN A 524 22.79 -15.86 34.36
C ASN A 524 24.16 -16.54 34.25
N ARG A 525 24.19 -17.87 34.39
CA ARG A 525 25.42 -18.67 34.51
C ARG A 525 25.40 -19.85 33.55
N ILE A 526 26.00 -19.66 32.38
CA ILE A 526 26.23 -20.75 31.42
C ILE A 526 27.28 -21.70 32.01
N SER A 527 26.98 -22.99 32.01
CA SER A 527 27.82 -24.05 32.59
C SER A 527 28.06 -25.13 31.54
N VAL A 528 29.04 -24.93 30.66
CA VAL A 528 29.40 -25.93 29.65
C VAL A 528 30.13 -27.09 30.33
N GLY A 529 29.58 -28.29 30.22
CA GLY A 529 30.10 -29.50 30.84
C GLY A 529 30.45 -30.54 29.79
N ASP A 530 31.75 -30.77 29.59
CA ASP A 530 32.25 -32.01 28.97
C ASP A 530 31.96 -33.20 29.92
N THR A 531 31.35 -34.26 29.39
CA THR A 531 31.02 -35.47 30.14
C THR A 531 32.21 -36.40 30.37
N ASP A 532 33.28 -36.29 29.58
CA ASP A 532 34.25 -37.37 29.40
C ASP A 532 35.63 -37.10 30.02
N ASP A 533 36.14 -35.86 30.02
CA ASP A 533 37.39 -35.46 30.72
C ASP A 533 37.14 -34.46 31.89
N GLY A 534 35.89 -34.11 32.18
CA GLY A 534 35.44 -33.62 33.49
C GLY A 534 35.82 -32.19 33.85
N GLY A 535 36.13 -31.35 32.86
CA GLY A 535 36.33 -29.92 33.01
C GLY A 535 35.04 -29.12 32.86
N VAL A 536 34.42 -28.69 33.97
CA VAL A 536 33.25 -27.79 33.90
C VAL A 536 33.72 -26.35 33.69
N LEU A 537 33.46 -25.78 32.51
CA LEU A 537 33.70 -24.36 32.24
C LEU A 537 32.60 -23.54 32.91
N ASN A 538 32.98 -22.77 33.93
CA ASN A 538 32.06 -21.96 34.72
C ASN A 538 32.25 -20.48 34.36
N ILE A 539 31.45 -19.98 33.40
CA ILE A 539 31.42 -18.55 33.08
C ILE A 539 30.57 -17.87 34.17
N ALA A 540 31.22 -17.01 34.96
CA ALA A 540 30.64 -16.42 36.17
C ALA A 540 29.98 -15.05 35.94
N GLU A 541 30.40 -14.34 34.90
CA GLU A 541 29.84 -13.10 34.39
C GLU A 541 29.97 -13.19 32.86
N PHE A 542 28.86 -13.08 32.12
CA PHE A 542 28.87 -13.17 30.65
C PHE A 542 29.13 -11.78 30.05
N GLN A 543 30.08 -11.66 29.11
CA GLN A 543 30.38 -10.41 28.42
C GLN A 543 29.94 -10.49 26.95
N TYR A 544 28.95 -9.66 26.61
CA TYR A 544 28.39 -9.49 25.27
C TYR A 544 29.49 -9.38 24.21
N GLY A 545 29.43 -10.25 23.19
CA GLY A 545 30.39 -10.29 22.08
C GLY A 545 31.82 -10.68 22.45
N ARG A 546 32.06 -11.40 23.57
CA ARG A 546 33.42 -11.85 23.96
C ARG A 546 33.58 -13.27 24.50
N ASP A 547 32.50 -13.94 24.92
CA ASP A 547 32.56 -15.30 25.45
C ASP A 547 32.11 -16.31 24.37
N SER A 548 33.06 -17.11 23.87
CA SER A 548 32.81 -18.15 22.86
C SER A 548 33.18 -19.55 23.36
N VAL A 549 32.55 -20.57 22.75
CA VAL A 549 32.81 -21.99 23.01
C VAL A 549 33.47 -22.58 21.77
N ALA A 550 34.73 -23.02 21.92
CA ALA A 550 35.43 -23.75 20.88
C ALA A 550 34.87 -25.18 20.76
N LEU A 551 34.45 -25.56 19.56
CA LEU A 551 34.06 -26.91 19.17
C LEU A 551 35.27 -27.65 18.56
N PRO A 552 35.33 -28.98 18.70
CA PRO A 552 36.46 -29.78 18.20
C PRO A 552 36.44 -30.01 16.68
N GLU A 553 35.31 -29.80 16.01
CA GLU A 553 35.09 -30.01 14.58
C GLU A 553 33.77 -29.37 14.12
N ALA A 554 33.51 -29.33 12.81
CA ALA A 554 32.31 -28.71 12.24
C ALA A 554 31.04 -29.58 12.43
N PRO A 555 29.90 -28.98 12.82
CA PRO A 555 28.63 -29.68 12.92
C PRO A 555 28.04 -29.98 11.53
N VAL A 556 27.20 -31.00 11.45
CA VAL A 556 26.36 -31.35 10.27
C VAL A 556 24.89 -31.55 10.63
N LYS A 557 24.56 -31.54 11.93
CA LYS A 557 23.17 -31.56 12.42
C LYS A 557 23.12 -31.02 13.84
N ILE A 558 22.07 -30.29 14.20
CA ILE A 558 21.82 -29.87 15.59
C ILE A 558 20.35 -30.15 15.91
N GLU A 559 20.08 -30.96 16.93
CA GLU A 559 18.72 -31.38 17.31
C GLU A 559 18.43 -31.02 18.76
N ASN A 560 17.29 -30.35 19.03
CA ASN A 560 16.81 -30.12 20.40
C ASN A 560 16.19 -31.42 20.94
N THR A 561 16.95 -32.17 21.73
CA THR A 561 16.59 -33.52 22.19
C THR A 561 15.78 -33.55 23.48
N SER A 562 15.83 -32.48 24.30
CA SER A 562 14.79 -32.24 25.30
C SER A 562 14.64 -30.76 25.69
N ALA A 563 13.40 -30.31 25.82
CA ALA A 563 13.06 -28.97 26.28
C ALA A 563 12.18 -29.02 27.54
N THR A 564 12.47 -28.15 28.51
CA THR A 564 11.69 -27.94 29.73
C THR A 564 11.58 -26.45 30.05
N SER A 565 10.66 -26.09 30.96
CA SER A 565 10.46 -24.72 31.45
C SER A 565 11.63 -24.14 32.27
N SER A 566 12.77 -24.85 32.33
CA SER A 566 13.97 -24.46 33.07
C SER A 566 15.27 -25.00 32.45
N SER A 567 15.23 -25.74 31.35
CA SER A 567 16.41 -26.26 30.67
C SER A 567 16.13 -26.70 29.23
N SER A 568 17.16 -26.69 28.37
CA SER A 568 17.14 -27.35 27.06
C SER A 568 18.41 -28.18 26.84
N GLU A 569 18.29 -29.26 26.09
CA GLU A 569 19.36 -30.18 25.69
C GLU A 569 19.42 -30.22 24.16
N PHE A 570 20.58 -29.91 23.58
CA PHE A 570 20.80 -29.96 22.13
C PHE A 570 21.88 -30.99 21.80
N GLU A 571 21.61 -31.96 20.94
CA GLU A 571 22.62 -32.86 20.38
C GLU A 571 23.17 -32.30 19.08
N VAL A 572 24.46 -31.95 19.10
CA VAL A 572 25.23 -31.56 17.91
C VAL A 572 25.88 -32.81 17.33
N THR A 573 25.52 -33.17 16.11
CA THR A 573 26.20 -34.19 15.31
C THR A 573 27.28 -33.53 14.45
N TYR A 574 28.47 -34.12 14.41
CA TYR A 574 29.61 -33.65 13.64
C TYR A 574 29.85 -34.49 12.39
N ALA A 575 30.55 -33.94 11.39
CA ALA A 575 30.87 -34.63 10.13
C ALA A 575 31.63 -35.97 10.29
N SER A 576 32.24 -36.19 11.47
CA SER A 576 32.89 -37.44 11.88
C SER A 576 31.93 -38.57 12.29
N GLY A 577 30.64 -38.27 12.46
CA GLY A 577 29.66 -39.14 13.12
C GLY A 577 29.72 -39.12 14.65
N ASN A 578 30.50 -38.23 15.26
CA ASN A 578 30.43 -37.94 16.70
C ASN A 578 29.15 -37.15 17.02
N VAL A 579 28.60 -37.35 18.21
CA VAL A 579 27.47 -36.56 18.74
C VAL A 579 27.83 -36.03 20.13
N GLN A 580 27.51 -34.76 20.41
CA GLN A 580 27.78 -34.10 21.70
C GLN A 580 26.57 -33.31 22.19
N THR A 581 26.14 -33.58 23.44
CA THR A 581 24.94 -32.98 24.03
C THR A 581 25.27 -31.73 24.86
N PHE A 582 24.75 -30.57 24.44
CA PHE A 582 24.89 -29.29 25.13
C PHE A 582 23.67 -29.02 26.02
N HIS A 583 23.91 -28.87 27.32
CA HIS A 583 22.86 -28.60 28.32
C HIS A 583 22.84 -27.11 28.67
N PHE A 584 21.66 -26.49 28.60
CA PHE A 584 21.41 -25.09 28.92
C PHE A 584 20.41 -25.01 30.08
N ASP A 585 20.82 -24.51 31.25
CA ASP A 585 19.94 -24.30 32.41
C ASP A 585 19.45 -22.84 32.48
N PHE A 586 18.13 -22.64 32.54
CA PHE A 586 17.49 -21.32 32.61
C PHE A 586 16.86 -21.07 33.99
N ASN A 587 17.35 -20.06 34.70
CA ASN A 587 16.71 -19.60 35.93
C ASN A 587 15.54 -18.66 35.62
N SER A 588 14.34 -19.02 36.09
CA SER A 588 13.11 -18.20 36.14
C SER A 588 12.33 -17.91 34.85
N GLY A 589 11.90 -18.96 34.14
CA GLY A 589 10.48 -19.13 33.74
C GLY A 589 9.76 -18.00 32.98
N GLY A 590 10.42 -17.35 32.02
CA GLY A 590 9.77 -16.53 31.01
C GLY A 590 9.04 -17.39 29.94
N PRO A 591 8.18 -16.79 29.09
CA PRO A 591 7.54 -17.48 27.98
C PRO A 591 8.57 -17.88 26.90
N GLN A 592 8.36 -19.03 26.24
CA GLN A 592 9.32 -19.66 25.32
C GLN A 592 8.91 -19.54 23.83
N THR A 593 8.37 -18.41 23.40
CA THR A 593 8.01 -18.15 21.98
C THR A 593 9.16 -17.51 21.18
N ALA A 594 10.41 -17.93 21.45
CA ALA A 594 11.62 -17.34 20.86
C ALA A 594 12.78 -18.36 20.78
N ILE A 595 12.43 -19.67 20.74
CA ILE A 595 13.36 -20.82 20.65
C ILE A 595 12.75 -21.94 19.78
N GLU A 596 11.44 -21.96 19.51
CA GLU A 596 10.84 -22.91 18.56
C GLU A 596 11.24 -22.54 17.11
N ASP A 597 11.33 -21.25 16.79
CA ASP A 597 11.79 -20.69 15.49
C ASP A 597 13.33 -20.79 15.27
N PHE A 598 14.04 -21.64 16.02
CA PHE A 598 15.50 -21.74 15.98
C PHE A 598 16.02 -22.84 15.03
N PHE A 599 15.15 -23.75 14.58
CA PHE A 599 15.44 -24.81 13.60
C PHE A 599 14.16 -25.22 12.87
N LEU A 600 13.60 -24.27 12.14
CA LEU A 600 12.71 -24.54 11.01
C LEU A 600 13.46 -24.04 9.78
N ILE A 601 13.80 -24.95 8.87
CA ILE A 601 13.56 -24.67 7.46
C ILE A 601 12.05 -24.43 7.37
N SER A 602 11.67 -23.29 6.79
CA SER A 602 10.32 -23.12 6.25
C SER A 602 10.16 -24.05 5.03
N THR A 603 8.97 -24.12 4.44
CA THR A 603 8.69 -25.09 3.37
C THR A 603 7.73 -24.53 2.34
N GLY A 604 8.27 -23.98 1.26
CA GLY A 604 7.55 -23.58 0.07
C GLY A 604 7.41 -24.64 -1.01
N ASP A 605 6.76 -24.25 -2.10
CA ASP A 605 6.81 -24.89 -3.42
C ASP A 605 7.01 -23.69 -4.37
N ASP A 606 8.23 -23.14 -4.41
CA ASP A 606 8.49 -21.77 -4.89
C ASP A 606 8.64 -21.68 -6.42
N THR A 607 8.56 -20.46 -6.96
CA THR A 607 8.83 -20.17 -8.37
C THR A 607 9.75 -18.97 -8.48
N ILE A 608 11.03 -19.23 -8.77
CA ILE A 608 12.10 -18.24 -8.84
C ILE A 608 12.61 -18.12 -10.28
N ASP A 609 12.69 -16.90 -10.78
CA ASP A 609 13.34 -16.53 -12.04
C ASP A 609 14.44 -15.51 -11.72
N GLY A 610 15.71 -15.81 -12.02
CA GLY A 610 16.82 -14.87 -11.84
C GLY A 610 16.74 -13.69 -12.81
N GLY A 611 16.30 -13.95 -14.05
CA GLY A 611 16.26 -12.95 -15.10
C GLY A 611 17.56 -12.89 -15.91
N ALA A 612 18.38 -11.86 -15.72
CA ALA A 612 19.54 -11.59 -16.57
C ALA A 612 20.75 -10.98 -15.83
N GLY A 613 21.45 -11.82 -15.07
CA GLY A 613 22.61 -11.44 -14.25
C GLY A 613 23.81 -12.39 -14.31
N ASP A 614 24.46 -12.56 -13.15
CA ASP A 614 25.48 -13.58 -12.84
C ASP A 614 25.03 -14.11 -11.45
N ASP A 615 23.87 -14.78 -11.40
CA ASP A 615 22.98 -14.77 -10.24
C ASP A 615 23.31 -15.81 -9.17
N THR A 616 22.82 -15.62 -7.95
CA THR A 616 22.92 -16.61 -6.87
C THR A 616 21.55 -16.90 -6.27
N ILE A 617 21.02 -18.10 -6.51
CA ILE A 617 19.67 -18.51 -6.12
C ILE A 617 19.74 -19.65 -5.10
N TYR A 618 18.92 -19.56 -4.06
CA TYR A 618 18.61 -20.61 -3.11
C TYR A 618 17.09 -20.83 -3.12
N GLY A 619 16.61 -22.03 -3.45
CA GLY A 619 15.20 -22.41 -3.31
C GLY A 619 14.84 -22.56 -1.84
N GLY A 620 15.13 -23.75 -1.30
CA GLY A 620 15.21 -23.99 0.14
C GLY A 620 14.45 -25.23 0.59
N GLY A 621 13.12 -25.14 0.66
CA GLY A 621 12.32 -26.03 1.52
C GLY A 621 11.19 -26.84 0.88
N GLY A 622 11.19 -27.06 -0.45
CA GLY A 622 10.20 -27.98 -1.03
C GLY A 622 10.34 -28.36 -2.50
N GLY A 623 9.30 -28.10 -3.30
CA GLY A 623 9.17 -28.64 -4.66
C GLY A 623 9.38 -27.60 -5.75
N ASP A 624 10.55 -26.97 -5.78
CA ASP A 624 10.74 -25.65 -6.36
C ASP A 624 10.86 -25.65 -7.89
N LEU A 625 10.56 -24.50 -8.49
CA LEU A 625 10.74 -24.20 -9.91
C LEU A 625 11.69 -23.02 -10.07
N ILE A 626 12.94 -23.29 -10.45
CA ILE A 626 14.01 -22.30 -10.52
C ILE A 626 14.47 -22.11 -11.98
N SER A 627 14.61 -20.86 -12.44
CA SER A 627 15.30 -20.50 -13.69
C SER A 627 16.44 -19.50 -13.44
N GLY A 628 17.58 -19.66 -14.13
CA GLY A 628 18.67 -18.67 -14.20
C GLY A 628 18.65 -17.79 -15.46
N ASP A 629 17.80 -18.11 -16.44
CA ASP A 629 17.60 -17.41 -17.73
C ASP A 629 18.85 -16.89 -18.51
N GLU A 630 19.33 -15.65 -18.36
CA GLU A 630 20.49 -15.09 -19.12
C GLU A 630 21.72 -14.74 -18.22
N GLY A 631 22.44 -15.75 -17.68
CA GLY A 631 23.59 -15.48 -16.80
C GLY A 631 24.77 -16.46 -16.78
N HIS A 632 25.40 -16.64 -15.62
CA HIS A 632 26.52 -17.55 -15.28
C HIS A 632 26.35 -18.05 -13.83
N ASP A 633 25.25 -18.76 -13.60
CA ASP A 633 24.55 -18.64 -12.32
C ASP A 633 24.95 -19.70 -11.30
N LEU A 634 24.65 -19.45 -10.03
CA LEU A 634 24.92 -20.32 -8.89
C LEU A 634 23.62 -20.69 -8.19
N ILE A 635 23.10 -21.87 -8.49
CA ILE A 635 21.80 -22.35 -8.01
C ILE A 635 21.98 -23.43 -6.94
N PHE A 636 21.27 -23.27 -5.83
CA PHE A 636 21.06 -24.28 -4.79
C PHE A 636 19.54 -24.59 -4.72
N GLY A 637 19.13 -25.84 -4.93
CA GLY A 637 17.75 -26.26 -4.66
C GLY A 637 17.49 -26.46 -3.16
N GLU A 638 18.45 -27.12 -2.50
CA GLU A 638 18.50 -27.54 -1.10
C GLU A 638 17.69 -28.79 -0.75
N ALA A 639 16.36 -28.75 -0.61
CA ALA A 639 15.62 -29.86 0.02
C ALA A 639 14.22 -30.16 -0.56
N GLY A 640 14.17 -30.95 -1.64
CA GLY A 640 12.96 -31.66 -2.06
C GLY A 640 13.00 -32.29 -3.46
N ASP A 641 12.01 -31.98 -4.31
CA ASP A 641 11.83 -32.64 -5.62
C ASP A 641 11.82 -31.58 -6.74
N ASP A 642 12.96 -30.94 -6.98
CA ASP A 642 13.05 -29.66 -7.70
C ASP A 642 13.03 -29.77 -9.23
N GLN A 643 12.73 -28.65 -9.87
CA GLN A 643 12.82 -28.43 -11.32
C GLN A 643 13.68 -27.20 -11.64
N ILE A 644 14.97 -27.43 -11.84
CA ILE A 644 15.98 -26.39 -12.08
C ILE A 644 16.25 -26.25 -13.58
N TYR A 645 16.16 -25.03 -14.11
CA TYR A 645 16.49 -24.66 -15.50
C TYR A 645 17.69 -23.70 -15.47
N THR A 646 18.82 -24.09 -16.06
CA THR A 646 20.07 -23.32 -15.83
C THR A 646 20.21 -22.03 -16.62
N GLY A 647 19.44 -21.84 -17.69
CA GLY A 647 19.58 -20.67 -18.57
C GLY A 647 20.66 -20.82 -19.65
N ASP A 648 21.05 -19.69 -20.25
CA ASP A 648 21.93 -19.56 -21.42
C ASP A 648 23.39 -19.22 -20.99
N GLY A 649 23.98 -19.99 -20.06
CA GLY A 649 25.21 -19.61 -19.34
C GLY A 649 26.40 -20.59 -19.32
N ASN A 650 27.01 -20.77 -18.13
CA ASN A 650 28.09 -21.72 -17.79
C ASN A 650 27.95 -22.14 -16.31
N ASP A 651 26.80 -22.71 -15.99
CA ASP A 651 26.18 -22.49 -14.67
C ASP A 651 26.63 -23.53 -13.64
N THR A 652 26.43 -23.25 -12.35
CA THR A 652 26.79 -24.15 -11.25
C THR A 652 25.55 -24.48 -10.43
N VAL A 653 25.14 -25.74 -10.48
CA VAL A 653 23.94 -26.23 -9.77
C VAL A 653 24.34 -27.24 -8.70
N PHE A 654 23.84 -27.04 -7.50
CA PHE A 654 23.76 -28.06 -6.45
C PHE A 654 22.27 -28.30 -6.21
N ALA A 655 21.74 -29.46 -6.59
CA ALA A 655 20.31 -29.72 -6.48
C ALA A 655 19.93 -29.94 -5.00
N GLY A 656 20.14 -31.12 -4.40
CA GLY A 656 20.14 -31.22 -2.94
C GLY A 656 19.84 -32.60 -2.33
N ASP A 657 18.89 -32.62 -1.42
CA ASP A 657 18.26 -33.82 -0.86
C ASP A 657 16.91 -34.09 -1.59
N ASP A 658 16.57 -35.36 -1.86
CA ASP A 658 15.34 -35.93 -2.51
C ASP A 658 15.37 -36.23 -4.06
N ASP A 659 14.33 -36.00 -4.90
CA ASP A 659 14.12 -36.74 -6.20
C ASP A 659 14.17 -35.83 -7.48
N ASP A 660 15.30 -35.12 -7.70
CA ASP A 660 15.45 -33.91 -8.54
C ASP A 660 15.40 -34.06 -10.09
N THR A 661 15.08 -32.94 -10.78
CA THR A 661 15.11 -32.81 -12.25
C THR A 661 15.79 -31.51 -12.73
N ILE A 662 16.97 -31.62 -13.34
CA ILE A 662 17.77 -30.48 -13.83
C ILE A 662 17.78 -30.43 -15.37
N TYR A 663 17.45 -29.27 -15.93
CA TYR A 663 17.48 -28.95 -17.36
C TYR A 663 18.67 -28.01 -17.65
N ALA A 664 19.77 -28.58 -18.17
CA ALA A 664 21.05 -27.89 -18.30
C ALA A 664 21.61 -27.88 -19.74
N ASN A 665 22.45 -26.89 -20.01
CA ASN A 665 23.01 -26.51 -21.31
C ASN A 665 24.53 -26.77 -21.41
N LEU A 666 25.30 -25.83 -21.96
CA LEU A 666 26.65 -26.01 -22.49
C LEU A 666 27.67 -25.14 -21.73
N GLY A 667 28.29 -25.74 -20.73
CA GLY A 667 29.36 -25.13 -19.93
C GLY A 667 29.38 -25.67 -18.50
N ASP A 668 28.21 -26.11 -18.08
CA ASP A 668 27.73 -26.12 -16.70
C ASP A 668 28.39 -27.20 -15.83
N SER A 669 28.17 -27.09 -14.53
CA SER A 669 28.70 -27.94 -13.47
C SER A 669 27.58 -28.31 -12.49
N ILE A 670 26.99 -29.48 -12.69
CA ILE A 670 25.83 -29.96 -11.92
C ILE A 670 26.28 -30.95 -10.84
N ASP A 671 25.76 -30.85 -9.63
CA ASP A 671 25.82 -31.90 -8.60
C ASP A 671 24.39 -32.20 -8.13
N GLY A 672 23.94 -33.46 -8.25
CA GLY A 672 22.58 -33.85 -7.85
C GLY A 672 22.40 -33.95 -6.34
N GLY A 673 23.46 -34.28 -5.58
CA GLY A 673 23.37 -34.46 -4.12
C GLY A 673 23.03 -35.90 -3.68
N ASP A 674 22.05 -36.06 -2.80
CA ASP A 674 21.77 -37.32 -2.06
C ASP A 674 20.41 -37.96 -2.46
N GLY A 675 20.15 -38.05 -3.78
CA GLY A 675 18.80 -38.26 -4.35
C GLY A 675 18.57 -39.44 -5.33
N PHE A 676 17.76 -39.18 -6.37
CA PHE A 676 17.61 -40.01 -7.58
C PHE A 676 17.50 -39.12 -8.83
N ASP A 677 18.63 -38.57 -9.23
CA ASP A 677 18.56 -37.28 -9.91
C ASP A 677 18.57 -37.40 -11.44
N VAL A 678 17.84 -36.50 -12.10
CA VAL A 678 17.53 -36.57 -13.53
C VAL A 678 18.03 -35.33 -14.26
N LEU A 679 19.20 -35.47 -14.89
CA LEU A 679 19.71 -34.49 -15.87
C LEU A 679 19.00 -34.71 -17.22
N ASP A 680 18.06 -33.83 -17.57
CA ASP A 680 17.31 -33.90 -18.83
C ASP A 680 17.90 -32.97 -19.90
N LEU A 681 18.65 -33.59 -20.83
CA LEU A 681 19.31 -32.94 -21.96
C LEU A 681 18.40 -32.78 -23.19
N THR A 682 17.07 -32.66 -23.03
CA THR A 682 16.11 -32.55 -24.15
C THR A 682 15.90 -31.13 -24.65
N GLY A 683 16.90 -30.60 -25.34
CA GLY A 683 16.77 -29.31 -26.04
C GLY A 683 18.09 -28.57 -26.20
N SER A 684 19.02 -28.82 -25.28
CA SER A 684 20.36 -28.22 -25.13
C SER A 684 21.36 -28.49 -26.28
N THR A 685 20.88 -28.57 -27.52
CA THR A 685 21.73 -28.76 -28.71
C THR A 685 21.46 -27.74 -29.80
N SER A 686 22.52 -27.08 -30.26
CA SER A 686 22.58 -26.36 -31.54
C SER A 686 21.81 -27.10 -32.64
N PRO A 687 20.96 -26.43 -33.47
CA PRO A 687 20.08 -27.11 -34.43
C PRO A 687 20.79 -28.04 -35.44
N GLY A 688 20.81 -29.34 -35.13
CA GLY A 688 21.44 -30.38 -35.93
C GLY A 688 22.69 -31.02 -35.32
N GLY A 689 23.06 -30.62 -34.09
CA GLY A 689 24.13 -31.20 -33.28
C GLY A 689 23.78 -32.51 -32.57
N SER A 690 24.65 -32.94 -31.64
CA SER A 690 24.48 -34.17 -30.83
C SER A 690 25.22 -34.13 -29.49
N ILE A 691 24.87 -35.03 -28.56
CA ILE A 691 25.33 -35.04 -27.15
C ILE A 691 25.92 -36.37 -26.69
N SER A 692 27.04 -36.32 -25.97
CA SER A 692 27.66 -37.50 -25.36
C SER A 692 27.90 -37.43 -23.86
N VAL A 693 27.09 -38.13 -23.09
CA VAL A 693 27.40 -38.56 -21.70
C VAL A 693 28.55 -39.58 -21.62
N THR A 694 29.65 -39.22 -20.97
CA THR A 694 30.74 -40.10 -20.54
C THR A 694 30.74 -40.20 -19.02
N TYR A 695 30.35 -41.36 -18.50
CA TYR A 695 30.41 -41.67 -17.06
C TYR A 695 31.83 -42.01 -16.61
N ASP A 696 32.13 -41.68 -15.36
CA ASP A 696 33.50 -41.72 -14.86
C ASP A 696 34.00 -43.12 -14.45
N ALA A 697 35.30 -43.24 -14.18
CA ALA A 697 36.02 -44.52 -14.22
C ALA A 697 35.86 -45.43 -12.97
N GLY A 698 34.61 -45.71 -12.59
CA GLY A 698 34.24 -46.52 -11.42
C GLY A 698 32.95 -46.06 -10.74
N ASP A 699 32.45 -44.90 -11.16
CA ASP A 699 31.27 -44.22 -10.66
C ASP A 699 30.26 -44.08 -11.81
N PRO A 700 29.02 -44.58 -11.67
CA PRO A 700 27.98 -44.45 -12.68
C PRO A 700 27.11 -43.19 -12.55
N THR A 701 27.25 -42.38 -11.49
CA THR A 701 26.43 -41.17 -11.26
C THR A 701 27.16 -39.89 -11.67
N SER A 702 28.50 -39.90 -11.66
CA SER A 702 29.33 -38.78 -12.14
C SER A 702 29.83 -38.95 -13.58
N GLY A 703 30.08 -37.84 -14.27
CA GLY A 703 30.60 -37.83 -15.65
C GLY A 703 30.70 -36.45 -16.32
N VAL A 704 30.81 -36.49 -17.65
CA VAL A 704 30.93 -35.31 -18.53
C VAL A 704 30.03 -35.50 -19.76
N VAL A 705 29.27 -34.48 -20.14
CA VAL A 705 28.55 -34.40 -21.42
C VAL A 705 29.40 -33.62 -22.42
N GLU A 706 29.73 -34.21 -23.57
CA GLU A 706 30.36 -33.52 -24.70
C GLU A 706 29.31 -33.15 -25.77
N TYR A 707 29.24 -31.87 -26.13
CA TYR A 707 28.30 -31.35 -27.14
C TYR A 707 28.98 -31.15 -28.50
N TYR A 708 28.31 -31.52 -29.59
CA TYR A 708 28.85 -31.49 -30.94
C TYR A 708 27.95 -30.74 -31.93
N ASP A 709 28.54 -29.92 -32.80
CA ASP A 709 27.87 -29.17 -33.85
C ASP A 709 27.37 -30.06 -35.01
N SER A 710 26.70 -29.44 -36.00
CA SER A 710 26.17 -30.13 -37.18
C SER A 710 27.22 -30.67 -38.18
N ASP A 711 28.52 -30.44 -37.94
CA ASP A 711 29.68 -30.88 -38.74
C ASP A 711 30.58 -31.90 -37.97
N ASP A 712 30.08 -32.50 -36.87
CA ASP A 712 30.80 -33.39 -35.92
C ASP A 712 31.94 -32.68 -35.13
N VAL A 713 31.86 -31.37 -34.85
CA VAL A 713 32.87 -30.61 -34.08
C VAL A 713 32.41 -30.37 -32.64
N LEU A 714 33.26 -30.68 -31.65
CA LEU A 714 32.99 -30.39 -30.23
C LEU A 714 32.81 -28.88 -30.00
N GLU A 715 31.64 -28.48 -29.52
CA GLU A 715 31.31 -27.09 -29.15
C GLU A 715 31.77 -26.79 -27.71
N GLY A 716 31.49 -27.70 -26.77
CA GLY A 716 31.76 -27.51 -25.34
C GLY A 716 31.46 -28.76 -24.51
N VAL A 717 31.47 -28.61 -23.18
CA VAL A 717 31.18 -29.67 -22.21
C VAL A 717 30.33 -29.17 -21.05
N LEU A 718 29.50 -30.04 -20.50
CA LEU A 718 28.91 -29.94 -19.16
C LEU A 718 29.52 -31.03 -18.28
N ASN A 719 29.70 -30.77 -16.99
CA ASN A 719 30.18 -31.72 -15.99
C ASN A 719 29.01 -32.06 -15.04
N PHE A 720 28.92 -33.32 -14.60
CA PHE A 720 27.91 -33.71 -13.62
C PHE A 720 28.47 -34.67 -12.56
N ALA A 721 28.01 -34.53 -11.33
CA ALA A 721 28.19 -35.44 -10.22
C ALA A 721 26.82 -35.90 -9.69
N ASN A 722 26.76 -37.09 -9.10
CA ASN A 722 25.56 -37.60 -8.42
C ASN A 722 24.25 -37.53 -9.25
N ILE A 723 24.29 -37.93 -10.54
CA ILE A 723 23.10 -38.07 -11.39
C ILE A 723 22.84 -39.53 -11.76
N GLU A 724 21.80 -40.12 -11.18
CA GLU A 724 21.39 -41.52 -11.40
C GLU A 724 20.94 -41.83 -12.84
N ASN A 725 20.39 -40.84 -13.56
CA ASN A 725 19.63 -41.10 -14.79
C ASN A 725 19.79 -40.04 -15.90
N VAL A 726 20.51 -40.42 -16.97
CA VAL A 726 20.53 -39.71 -18.28
C VAL A 726 20.01 -40.65 -19.40
N VAL A 727 19.44 -40.12 -20.49
CA VAL A 727 18.10 -40.58 -20.96
C VAL A 727 18.03 -41.18 -22.44
N PRO A 728 18.02 -42.55 -22.69
CA PRO A 728 17.76 -43.31 -24.01
C PRO A 728 17.04 -44.78 -24.03
N CYS A 729 16.14 -45.50 -24.82
CA CYS A 729 15.10 -45.55 -25.96
C CYS A 729 15.08 -46.52 -27.28
N PHE A 730 14.38 -46.24 -28.44
CA PHE A 730 14.16 -46.98 -29.79
C PHE A 730 14.69 -46.25 -31.08
N THR A 731 15.32 -46.90 -32.09
CA THR A 731 15.90 -46.15 -33.25
C THR A 731 14.94 -45.63 -34.33
N PRO A 732 15.08 -44.36 -34.81
CA PRO A 732 14.42 -43.87 -36.03
C PRO A 732 14.64 -44.74 -37.26
N GLY A 733 13.72 -44.66 -38.21
CA GLY A 733 13.68 -45.50 -39.41
C GLY A 733 13.15 -46.93 -39.19
N THR A 734 13.01 -47.37 -37.93
CA THR A 734 12.30 -48.61 -37.56
C THR A 734 10.83 -48.47 -37.99
N LEU A 735 10.34 -49.37 -38.86
CA LEU A 735 8.99 -49.28 -39.39
C LEU A 735 7.99 -50.01 -38.48
N ILE A 736 7.21 -49.25 -37.72
CA ILE A 736 6.12 -49.80 -36.91
C ILE A 736 4.90 -49.98 -37.80
N LYS A 737 4.26 -51.14 -37.66
CA LYS A 737 3.11 -51.53 -38.48
C LYS A 737 1.83 -50.87 -37.95
N THR A 738 1.32 -49.85 -38.63
CA THR A 738 0.08 -49.13 -38.25
C THR A 738 -1.11 -49.55 -39.12
N HIS A 739 -2.31 -49.13 -38.72
CA HIS A 739 -3.55 -49.26 -39.51
C HIS A 739 -3.48 -48.53 -40.87
N ARG A 740 -2.54 -47.59 -41.04
CA ARG A 740 -2.29 -46.82 -42.28
C ARG A 740 -1.20 -47.45 -43.16
N GLY A 741 -0.55 -48.53 -42.69
CA GLY A 741 0.64 -49.12 -43.30
C GLY A 741 1.83 -49.12 -42.33
N ALA A 742 2.99 -49.61 -42.77
CA ALA A 742 4.21 -49.49 -41.98
C ALA A 742 4.75 -48.06 -42.06
N ILE A 743 5.03 -47.43 -40.90
CA ILE A 743 5.42 -46.02 -40.76
C ILE A 743 6.67 -45.95 -39.88
N PRO A 744 7.66 -45.10 -40.18
CA PRO A 744 8.82 -44.90 -39.31
C PRO A 744 8.42 -44.44 -37.91
N VAL A 745 9.09 -44.96 -36.88
CA VAL A 745 8.77 -44.70 -35.47
C VAL A 745 8.73 -43.19 -35.13
N GLU A 746 9.61 -42.40 -35.74
CA GLU A 746 9.69 -40.94 -35.59
C GLU A 746 8.56 -40.16 -36.30
N GLN A 747 7.62 -40.84 -36.96
CA GLN A 747 6.49 -40.24 -37.69
C GLN A 747 5.12 -40.70 -37.15
N ILE A 748 5.10 -41.46 -36.06
CA ILE A 748 3.89 -41.88 -35.34
C ILE A 748 3.38 -40.72 -34.48
N LYS A 749 2.05 -40.63 -34.30
CA LYS A 749 1.43 -39.62 -33.45
C LYS A 749 0.53 -40.25 -32.39
N LEU A 750 0.25 -39.51 -31.32
CA LEU A 750 -0.77 -39.88 -30.34
C LEU A 750 -2.11 -40.12 -31.07
N GLY A 751 -2.78 -41.22 -30.73
CA GLY A 751 -4.00 -41.67 -31.41
C GLY A 751 -3.79 -42.49 -32.71
N ASP A 752 -2.55 -42.73 -33.15
CA ASP A 752 -2.31 -43.73 -34.22
C ASP A 752 -2.51 -45.15 -33.71
N TYR A 753 -3.27 -45.96 -34.44
CA TYR A 753 -3.42 -47.39 -34.12
C TYR A 753 -2.28 -48.22 -34.73
N VAL A 754 -1.51 -48.90 -33.88
CA VAL A 754 -0.48 -49.91 -34.20
C VAL A 754 -1.08 -51.32 -34.24
N GLN A 755 -0.55 -52.19 -35.10
CA GLN A 755 -0.92 -53.60 -35.13
C GLN A 755 -0.13 -54.38 -34.09
N THR A 756 -0.85 -55.09 -33.22
CA THR A 756 -0.35 -56.03 -32.23
C THR A 756 -0.62 -57.47 -32.66
N SER A 757 0.15 -58.40 -32.12
CA SER A 757 -0.02 -59.85 -32.30
C SER A 757 -1.32 -60.33 -31.70
N ASP A 758 -1.67 -59.79 -30.52
CA ASP A 758 -2.52 -60.50 -29.56
C ASP A 758 -3.92 -59.88 -29.45
N ASN A 759 -4.03 -58.55 -29.61
CA ASN A 759 -5.27 -57.79 -29.42
C ASN A 759 -5.68 -56.94 -30.65
N GLY A 760 -5.00 -57.09 -31.79
CA GLY A 760 -5.43 -56.50 -33.06
C GLY A 760 -4.83 -55.13 -33.34
N PHE A 761 -5.66 -54.09 -33.48
CA PHE A 761 -5.18 -52.71 -33.64
C PHE A 761 -5.41 -51.94 -32.34
N GLN A 762 -4.33 -51.45 -31.74
CA GLN A 762 -4.32 -50.78 -30.44
C GLN A 762 -3.77 -49.37 -30.56
N GLU A 763 -4.28 -48.45 -29.74
CA GLU A 763 -4.00 -47.02 -29.82
C GLU A 763 -2.66 -46.70 -29.15
N ILE A 764 -1.83 -45.88 -29.81
CA ILE A 764 -0.67 -45.24 -29.18
C ILE A 764 -1.18 -44.09 -28.32
N LEU A 765 -0.97 -44.21 -27.01
CA LEU A 765 -1.50 -43.28 -26.01
C LEU A 765 -0.42 -42.37 -25.42
N TRP A 766 0.86 -42.75 -25.55
CA TRP A 766 2.01 -41.93 -25.18
C TRP A 766 3.24 -42.26 -26.04
N ILE A 767 4.09 -41.25 -26.29
CA ILE A 767 5.34 -41.34 -27.06
C ILE A 767 6.40 -40.49 -26.37
N GLY A 768 7.52 -41.09 -25.95
CA GLY A 768 8.69 -40.37 -25.43
C GLY A 768 9.89 -40.46 -26.38
N SER A 769 10.93 -39.63 -26.19
CA SER A 769 12.22 -39.79 -26.87
C SER A 769 13.39 -39.37 -25.98
N ARG A 770 14.60 -39.82 -26.33
CA ARG A 770 15.65 -40.19 -25.36
C ARG A 770 16.92 -40.53 -26.21
N HIS A 771 17.99 -39.73 -26.32
CA HIS A 771 19.07 -39.84 -27.36
C HIS A 771 20.39 -40.50 -26.88
N LEU A 772 21.10 -41.26 -27.74
CA LEU A 772 22.51 -41.70 -27.57
C LEU A 772 23.37 -41.33 -28.78
N ASP A 773 24.61 -40.87 -28.58
CA ASP A 773 25.57 -40.58 -29.66
C ASP A 773 26.60 -41.72 -29.91
N ASN A 774 27.83 -41.40 -30.29
CA ASN A 774 28.99 -42.26 -30.43
C ASN A 774 29.66 -42.64 -29.11
N GLN A 775 29.78 -41.70 -28.19
CA GLN A 775 30.71 -41.78 -27.07
C GLN A 775 30.03 -42.33 -25.81
N ILE A 776 28.75 -42.03 -25.56
CA ILE A 776 27.93 -42.81 -24.60
C ILE A 776 27.93 -44.29 -25.02
N LEU A 777 27.79 -44.54 -26.32
CA LEU A 777 27.86 -45.88 -26.88
C LEU A 777 29.26 -46.50 -26.80
N THR A 778 30.33 -45.72 -26.70
CA THR A 778 31.70 -46.23 -26.61
C THR A 778 32.04 -46.66 -25.19
N ASN A 779 31.65 -45.87 -24.20
CA ASN A 779 31.88 -46.17 -22.79
C ASN A 779 30.89 -47.24 -22.29
N ASN A 780 29.59 -47.05 -22.56
CA ASN A 780 28.56 -48.05 -22.27
C ASN A 780 28.28 -48.98 -23.47
N MET A 781 29.17 -49.96 -23.67
CA MET A 781 28.96 -51.07 -24.63
C MET A 781 27.62 -51.83 -24.41
N ASN A 782 27.04 -51.73 -23.22
CA ASN A 782 25.73 -52.32 -22.87
C ASN A 782 24.52 -51.49 -23.33
N PHE A 783 24.71 -50.29 -23.89
CA PHE A 783 23.67 -49.46 -24.53
C PHE A 783 23.73 -49.47 -26.06
N ARG A 784 24.86 -49.93 -26.65
CA ARG A 784 25.04 -50.06 -28.11
C ARG A 784 23.91 -50.85 -28.76
N PRO A 785 23.23 -50.30 -29.78
CA PRO A 785 22.03 -50.92 -30.33
C PRO A 785 22.35 -52.31 -30.86
N ILE A 786 21.45 -53.25 -30.59
CA ILE A 786 21.58 -54.61 -31.09
C ILE A 786 21.10 -54.60 -32.53
N HIS A 787 22.04 -54.86 -33.44
CA HIS A 787 21.76 -54.94 -34.86
C HIS A 787 21.37 -56.37 -35.24
N ILE A 788 20.17 -56.49 -35.79
CA ILE A 788 19.55 -57.75 -36.19
C ILE A 788 19.49 -57.78 -37.72
N ALA A 789 20.16 -58.73 -38.35
CA ALA A 789 20.20 -58.83 -39.81
C ALA A 789 18.82 -59.20 -40.39
N THR A 790 18.53 -58.80 -41.64
CA THR A 790 17.28 -59.14 -42.34
C THR A 790 16.98 -60.64 -42.27
N GLY A 791 15.75 -60.98 -41.88
CA GLY A 791 15.28 -62.36 -41.75
C GLY A 791 15.90 -63.16 -40.58
N ALA A 792 16.68 -62.55 -39.70
CA ALA A 792 17.25 -63.23 -38.52
C ALA A 792 16.18 -63.59 -37.47
N LEU A 793 15.14 -62.75 -37.34
CA LEU A 793 13.91 -63.02 -36.57
C LEU A 793 12.66 -63.09 -37.47
N GLY A 794 12.84 -63.11 -38.80
CA GLY A 794 11.75 -62.91 -39.77
C GLY A 794 11.52 -61.45 -40.17
N ASN A 795 12.36 -60.53 -39.72
CA ASN A 795 12.32 -59.10 -40.03
C ASN A 795 12.54 -58.79 -41.52
N ASP A 796 11.68 -57.94 -42.06
CA ASP A 796 11.66 -57.50 -43.46
C ASP A 796 12.89 -56.66 -43.84
N GLN A 797 13.47 -55.92 -42.88
CA GLN A 797 14.70 -55.14 -43.04
C GLN A 797 15.63 -55.26 -41.82
N PRO A 798 16.92 -54.85 -41.89
CA PRO A 798 17.83 -54.93 -40.76
C PRO A 798 17.43 -53.93 -39.66
N MET A 799 17.28 -54.41 -38.42
CA MET A 799 16.80 -53.59 -37.30
C MET A 799 17.95 -53.09 -36.42
N GLN A 800 17.68 -52.04 -35.64
CA GLN A 800 18.48 -51.61 -34.49
C GLN A 800 17.53 -51.26 -33.33
N VAL A 801 17.82 -51.72 -32.12
CA VAL A 801 17.02 -51.46 -30.90
C VAL A 801 17.91 -51.40 -29.66
N SER A 802 17.40 -50.83 -28.56
CA SER A 802 18.11 -50.82 -27.28
C SER A 802 18.38 -52.23 -26.73
N PRO A 803 19.54 -52.48 -26.08
CA PRO A 803 19.91 -53.80 -25.56
C PRO A 803 18.94 -54.45 -24.56
N GLN A 804 18.08 -53.66 -23.91
CA GLN A 804 17.08 -54.14 -22.95
C GLN A 804 15.73 -54.49 -23.60
N HIS A 805 15.43 -53.96 -24.79
CA HIS A 805 14.19 -54.16 -25.55
C HIS A 805 13.95 -55.65 -25.88
N ARG A 806 12.70 -56.13 -25.91
CA ARG A 806 12.41 -57.57 -26.08
C ARG A 806 11.59 -57.93 -27.32
N PHE A 807 11.94 -59.08 -27.88
CA PHE A 807 11.26 -59.72 -29.01
C PHE A 807 10.57 -61.01 -28.60
N LEU A 808 9.45 -61.34 -29.24
CA LEU A 808 8.75 -62.62 -29.08
C LEU A 808 9.35 -63.69 -30.01
N ILE A 809 9.67 -64.85 -29.44
CA ILE A 809 10.25 -66.01 -30.13
C ILE A 809 9.30 -67.19 -30.03
N ASN A 810 8.80 -67.66 -31.17
CA ASN A 810 7.87 -68.78 -31.22
C ASN A 810 8.62 -70.12 -31.30
N SER A 811 8.34 -71.04 -30.37
CA SER A 811 8.92 -72.38 -30.34
C SER A 811 7.92 -73.45 -30.80
N ILE A 812 8.38 -74.70 -30.88
CA ILE A 812 7.54 -75.86 -31.23
C ILE A 812 6.64 -76.29 -30.03
N SER A 813 6.88 -75.75 -28.82
CA SER A 813 6.06 -76.01 -27.63
C SER A 813 5.32 -74.78 -27.10
N ASP A 814 6.02 -73.65 -26.93
CA ASP A 814 5.54 -72.43 -26.26
C ASP A 814 6.24 -71.19 -26.83
N ASP A 815 5.59 -70.02 -26.80
CA ASP A 815 6.18 -68.74 -27.21
C ASP A 815 6.78 -68.00 -26.01
N PHE A 816 7.90 -67.29 -26.18
CA PHE A 816 8.57 -66.58 -25.07
C PHE A 816 9.31 -65.30 -25.49
N LEU A 817 9.46 -64.34 -24.57
CA LEU A 817 10.19 -63.09 -24.79
C LEU A 817 11.69 -63.23 -24.51
N ILE A 818 12.52 -62.60 -25.34
CA ILE A 818 13.98 -62.49 -25.16
C ILE A 818 14.46 -61.04 -25.33
N ARG A 819 15.37 -60.57 -24.48
CA ARG A 819 15.97 -59.23 -24.63
C ARG A 819 16.95 -59.21 -25.79
N ALA A 820 17.06 -58.07 -26.45
CA ALA A 820 17.93 -57.87 -27.59
C ALA A 820 19.38 -58.26 -27.27
N LYS A 821 19.92 -57.89 -26.10
CA LYS A 821 21.30 -58.25 -25.70
C LYS A 821 21.58 -59.74 -25.56
N ASP A 822 20.53 -60.55 -25.37
CA ASP A 822 20.66 -62.00 -25.26
C ASP A 822 20.64 -62.68 -26.65
N LEU A 823 20.08 -62.03 -27.69
CA LEU A 823 19.97 -62.56 -29.06
C LEU A 823 21.29 -63.00 -29.73
N PRO A 824 22.43 -62.29 -29.60
CA PRO A 824 23.70 -62.72 -30.21
C PRO A 824 24.16 -64.11 -29.76
N HIS A 825 23.75 -64.54 -28.56
CA HIS A 825 24.05 -65.88 -28.02
C HIS A 825 23.11 -66.97 -28.58
N VAL A 826 21.94 -66.60 -29.09
CA VAL A 826 20.90 -67.51 -29.59
C VAL A 826 20.91 -67.63 -31.12
N LEU A 827 21.07 -66.50 -31.83
CA LEU A 827 21.09 -66.43 -33.30
C LEU A 827 22.51 -66.46 -33.89
N GLY A 828 23.55 -66.42 -33.04
CA GLY A 828 24.93 -66.27 -33.47
C GLY A 828 25.13 -65.01 -34.32
N GLY A 829 25.97 -65.09 -35.35
CA GLY A 829 26.35 -63.93 -36.19
C GLY A 829 25.22 -63.25 -36.99
N GLN A 830 23.97 -63.70 -36.88
CA GLN A 830 22.79 -63.03 -37.44
C GLN A 830 22.27 -61.88 -36.56
N ALA A 831 22.64 -61.83 -35.27
CA ALA A 831 22.43 -60.69 -34.37
C ALA A 831 23.76 -60.30 -33.69
N ARG A 832 24.04 -59.01 -33.55
CA ARG A 832 25.28 -58.52 -32.92
C ARG A 832 25.12 -57.12 -32.34
N ILE A 833 25.91 -56.80 -31.32
CA ILE A 833 26.07 -55.43 -30.83
C ILE A 833 26.65 -54.56 -31.97
N ALA A 834 26.09 -53.37 -32.20
CA ALA A 834 26.55 -52.45 -33.24
C ALA A 834 27.82 -51.67 -32.82
N HIS A 835 28.95 -52.37 -32.70
CA HIS A 835 30.26 -51.78 -32.35
C HIS A 835 30.81 -50.73 -33.35
N GLY A 836 30.12 -50.49 -34.48
CA GLY A 836 30.48 -49.48 -35.48
C GLY A 836 29.43 -48.38 -35.66
N LYS A 837 28.43 -48.29 -34.77
CA LYS A 837 27.47 -47.18 -34.72
C LYS A 837 28.03 -46.03 -33.87
N ARG A 838 27.81 -44.81 -34.34
CA ARG A 838 28.30 -43.53 -33.79
C ARG A 838 27.17 -42.59 -33.32
N GLU A 839 25.93 -43.03 -33.39
CA GLU A 839 24.76 -42.27 -32.94
C GLU A 839 23.54 -43.15 -33.10
N VAL A 840 22.60 -43.01 -32.17
CA VAL A 840 21.33 -43.68 -32.18
C VAL A 840 20.34 -42.89 -31.33
N ILE A 841 19.57 -42.01 -31.99
CA ILE A 841 18.31 -41.50 -31.43
C ILE A 841 17.47 -42.70 -31.00
N TYR A 842 16.72 -42.52 -29.92
CA TYR A 842 16.02 -43.57 -29.24
C TYR A 842 14.61 -42.99 -28.83
N ILE A 843 13.50 -43.63 -29.22
CA ILE A 843 12.06 -43.27 -28.97
C ILE A 843 11.35 -44.32 -28.07
N HIS A 844 10.21 -44.04 -27.46
CA HIS A 844 9.37 -45.02 -26.75
C HIS A 844 7.91 -44.92 -27.18
N LEU A 845 7.19 -46.05 -27.15
CA LEU A 845 5.78 -46.15 -27.53
C LEU A 845 5.02 -46.93 -26.46
N LEU A 846 3.93 -46.37 -25.97
CA LEU A 846 3.08 -46.95 -24.93
C LEU A 846 1.64 -47.12 -25.42
N THR A 847 1.04 -48.24 -25.02
CA THR A 847 -0.29 -48.74 -25.40
C THR A 847 -1.10 -49.04 -24.14
N GLN A 848 -2.43 -49.21 -24.26
CA GLN A 848 -3.32 -49.39 -23.09
C GLN A 848 -2.93 -50.55 -22.15
N GLN A 849 -2.23 -51.55 -22.67
CA GLN A 849 -1.62 -52.65 -21.90
C GLN A 849 -0.30 -53.03 -22.57
N HIS A 850 0.42 -54.02 -22.01
CA HIS A 850 1.55 -54.63 -22.72
C HIS A 850 1.05 -55.23 -24.03
N GLU A 851 1.63 -54.79 -25.15
CA GLU A 851 1.27 -55.27 -26.47
C GLU A 851 2.51 -55.69 -27.23
N ILE A 852 2.44 -56.84 -27.90
CA ILE A 852 3.48 -57.27 -28.82
C ILE A 852 3.17 -56.69 -30.19
N ILE A 853 3.75 -55.52 -30.48
CA ILE A 853 3.62 -54.80 -31.76
C ILE A 853 4.53 -55.39 -32.84
N PHE A 854 4.23 -55.09 -34.10
CA PHE A 854 5.10 -55.46 -35.23
C PHE A 854 6.01 -54.29 -35.64
N ALA A 855 7.31 -54.41 -35.35
CA ALA A 855 8.37 -53.52 -35.82
C ALA A 855 9.21 -54.24 -36.89
N ASP A 856 9.36 -53.64 -38.08
CA ASP A 856 10.01 -54.23 -39.26
C ASP A 856 9.56 -55.68 -39.57
N GLY A 857 8.30 -55.98 -39.28
CA GLY A 857 7.68 -57.31 -39.47
C GLY A 857 7.83 -58.27 -38.28
N VAL A 858 8.63 -57.97 -37.26
CA VAL A 858 8.85 -58.83 -36.08
C VAL A 858 8.03 -58.38 -34.88
N ALA A 859 7.52 -59.37 -34.16
CA ALA A 859 6.83 -59.24 -32.88
C ALA A 859 7.80 -58.76 -31.77
N THR A 860 7.60 -57.53 -31.29
CA THR A 860 8.44 -56.85 -30.28
C THR A 860 7.57 -56.12 -29.25
N GLU A 861 8.08 -55.87 -28.04
CA GLU A 861 7.28 -55.22 -26.99
C GLU A 861 7.08 -53.71 -27.21
N THR A 862 5.90 -53.19 -26.84
CA THR A 862 5.77 -51.78 -26.42
C THR A 862 6.50 -51.55 -25.10
N LEU A 863 6.67 -50.28 -24.71
CA LEU A 863 7.14 -49.95 -23.35
C LEU A 863 6.21 -50.64 -22.34
N TYR A 864 6.77 -51.46 -21.46
CA TYR A 864 6.03 -52.03 -20.33
C TYR A 864 6.58 -51.45 -19.03
N PRO A 865 5.81 -50.59 -18.33
CA PRO A 865 6.24 -49.97 -17.08
C PRO A 865 6.21 -51.00 -15.93
N GLY A 866 7.22 -51.86 -15.87
CA GLY A 866 7.60 -52.55 -14.64
C GLY A 866 8.40 -51.61 -13.73
N THR A 867 8.57 -51.96 -12.45
CA THR A 867 9.19 -51.05 -11.46
C THR A 867 10.60 -50.55 -11.84
N GLN A 868 11.38 -51.33 -12.61
CA GLN A 868 12.72 -50.94 -13.11
C GLN A 868 12.71 -50.21 -14.47
N ALA A 869 11.53 -49.91 -15.00
CA ALA A 869 11.34 -49.03 -16.15
C ALA A 869 10.63 -47.73 -15.72
N LEU A 870 9.73 -47.82 -14.72
CA LEU A 870 9.09 -46.66 -14.08
C LEU A 870 10.11 -45.74 -13.37
N ALA A 871 11.06 -46.32 -12.63
CA ALA A 871 12.20 -45.61 -12.03
C ALA A 871 13.28 -45.26 -13.08
N GLY A 872 12.87 -44.52 -14.10
CA GLY A 872 13.69 -44.07 -15.24
C GLY A 872 13.00 -43.03 -16.13
N PHE A 873 11.92 -42.44 -15.60
CA PHE A 873 11.09 -41.37 -16.14
C PHE A 873 10.83 -40.36 -15.01
N SER A 874 10.69 -39.07 -15.32
CA SER A 874 10.50 -38.01 -14.30
C SER A 874 9.19 -38.18 -13.51
N LYS A 875 9.08 -37.52 -12.35
CA LYS A 875 7.87 -37.50 -11.48
C LYS A 875 6.60 -37.17 -12.27
N GLN A 876 6.68 -36.18 -13.17
CA GLN A 876 5.59 -35.79 -14.08
C GLN A 876 5.21 -36.89 -15.09
N GLN A 877 6.20 -37.53 -15.73
CA GLN A 877 5.98 -38.65 -16.66
C GLN A 877 5.45 -39.91 -15.93
N ARG A 878 5.92 -40.17 -14.70
CA ARG A 878 5.41 -41.21 -13.79
C ARG A 878 3.90 -40.98 -13.55
N CYS A 879 3.49 -39.77 -13.17
CA CYS A 879 2.08 -39.45 -12.95
C CYS A 879 1.22 -39.45 -14.23
N GLU A 880 1.74 -38.99 -15.40
CA GLU A 880 1.02 -39.10 -16.67
C GLU A 880 0.70 -40.58 -16.98
N ILE A 881 1.71 -41.46 -16.89
CA ILE A 881 1.58 -42.91 -17.12
C ILE A 881 0.62 -43.56 -16.11
N LEU A 882 0.61 -43.12 -14.86
CA LEU A 882 -0.33 -43.54 -13.82
C LEU A 882 -1.77 -43.10 -14.10
N SER A 883 -1.98 -41.87 -14.58
CA SER A 883 -3.30 -41.35 -14.93
C SER A 883 -3.95 -42.12 -16.10
N LEU A 884 -3.11 -42.59 -17.02
CA LEU A 884 -3.52 -43.35 -18.20
C LEU A 884 -3.72 -44.85 -17.89
N PHE A 885 -2.88 -45.46 -17.04
CA PHE A 885 -2.81 -46.93 -16.81
C PHE A 885 -2.70 -47.34 -15.32
N PRO A 886 -3.66 -46.97 -14.46
CA PRO A 886 -3.59 -47.24 -13.02
C PRO A 886 -3.52 -48.74 -12.67
N GLU A 887 -4.06 -49.63 -13.52
CA GLU A 887 -3.99 -51.09 -13.33
C GLU A 887 -2.57 -51.68 -13.31
N LEU A 888 -1.54 -50.95 -13.76
CA LEU A 888 -0.14 -51.43 -13.72
C LEU A 888 0.37 -51.69 -12.30
N PHE A 889 -0.21 -51.04 -11.29
CA PHE A 889 0.23 -51.09 -9.89
C PHE A 889 -0.60 -52.03 -9.00
N GLU A 890 -1.78 -52.48 -9.45
CA GLU A 890 -2.70 -53.30 -8.62
C GLU A 890 -2.13 -54.69 -8.19
N ASN A 891 -1.04 -55.19 -8.82
CA ASN A 891 -0.67 -56.60 -8.72
C ASN A 891 0.84 -56.94 -8.62
N ARG A 892 1.64 -56.21 -7.82
CA ARG A 892 2.82 -56.82 -7.17
C ARG A 892 3.44 -56.01 -6.01
N PRO A 893 3.67 -56.60 -4.81
CA PRO A 893 4.44 -55.95 -3.75
C PRO A 893 5.95 -56.22 -3.87
N LYS A 894 6.73 -55.15 -3.68
CA LYS A 894 8.11 -55.15 -3.16
C LYS A 894 8.18 -54.05 -2.08
N PRO A 895 8.95 -54.20 -0.99
CA PRO A 895 9.28 -53.07 -0.12
C PRO A 895 10.32 -52.17 -0.78
N GLY A 896 10.32 -50.87 -0.46
CA GLY A 896 11.29 -49.90 -0.99
C GLY A 896 10.95 -49.41 -2.39
N LEU A 897 9.71 -48.96 -2.58
CA LEU A 897 9.28 -48.09 -3.68
C LEU A 897 8.02 -47.38 -3.17
N GLU A 898 8.10 -46.08 -2.93
CA GLU A 898 6.91 -45.27 -2.66
C GLU A 898 5.98 -45.30 -3.88
N LEU A 899 4.67 -45.16 -3.65
CA LEU A 899 3.68 -45.00 -4.71
C LEU A 899 3.08 -43.61 -4.56
N PRO A 900 3.14 -42.74 -5.59
CA PRO A 900 2.62 -41.38 -5.49
C PRO A 900 1.15 -41.41 -5.08
N SER A 901 0.78 -40.43 -4.26
CA SER A 901 -0.49 -40.46 -3.53
C SER A 901 -1.70 -40.32 -4.47
N VAL A 902 -2.89 -40.51 -3.91
CA VAL A 902 -4.16 -40.34 -4.65
C VAL A 902 -4.34 -38.88 -5.15
N ALA A 903 -3.57 -37.91 -4.65
CA ALA A 903 -3.58 -36.53 -5.13
C ALA A 903 -3.10 -36.40 -6.60
N CYS A 904 -1.96 -37.00 -6.97
CA CYS A 904 -1.38 -36.86 -8.31
C CYS A 904 -2.30 -37.38 -9.45
N ILE A 905 -3.26 -38.26 -9.12
CA ILE A 905 -4.28 -38.78 -10.05
C ILE A 905 -5.47 -37.81 -10.22
N MET A 906 -5.62 -36.83 -9.32
CA MET A 906 -6.72 -35.85 -9.31
C MET A 906 -6.29 -34.51 -9.92
N GLU A 907 -5.04 -34.06 -9.74
CA GLU A 907 -4.47 -32.83 -10.33
C GLU A 907 -4.70 -32.75 -11.85
N GLN A 908 -4.14 -33.72 -12.59
CA GLN A 908 -4.03 -33.64 -14.06
C GLN A 908 -5.35 -33.85 -14.82
N VAL A 909 -6.50 -33.99 -14.13
CA VAL A 909 -7.80 -34.30 -14.76
C VAL A 909 -8.56 -33.04 -15.21
N ARG A 910 -7.83 -32.07 -15.77
CA ARG A 910 -8.29 -30.98 -16.67
C ARG A 910 -7.09 -30.43 -17.47
N PRO A 911 -7.23 -30.02 -18.75
CA PRO A 911 -8.43 -30.03 -19.59
C PRO A 911 -8.25 -30.65 -21.01
N ASN A 912 -7.29 -31.56 -21.26
CA ASN A 912 -6.90 -31.93 -22.64
C ASN A 912 -7.35 -33.28 -23.26
N TYR A 913 -7.86 -34.27 -22.51
CA TYR A 913 -8.18 -35.61 -23.08
C TYR A 913 -9.65 -35.84 -23.50
N PRO A 914 -9.95 -36.51 -24.65
CA PRO A 914 -11.31 -36.73 -25.13
C PRO A 914 -12.21 -37.61 -24.24
N SER A 915 -13.46 -37.21 -24.08
CA SER A 915 -14.46 -37.71 -23.10
C SER A 915 -14.99 -39.15 -23.26
N LYS A 916 -14.22 -40.06 -23.86
CA LYS A 916 -14.59 -41.50 -24.00
C LYS A 916 -13.90 -42.43 -23.00
N LEU A 917 -12.65 -42.17 -22.58
CA LEU A 917 -11.93 -43.03 -21.63
C LEU A 917 -12.51 -42.98 -20.21
N LEU A 918 -12.99 -41.80 -19.77
CA LEU A 918 -13.56 -41.53 -18.44
C LEU A 918 -14.76 -42.42 -18.04
N LYS A 919 -15.29 -43.26 -18.92
CA LYS A 919 -16.41 -44.17 -18.65
C LYS A 919 -16.05 -45.64 -18.36
N SER A 920 -14.78 -46.04 -18.51
CA SER A 920 -14.32 -47.38 -18.09
C SER A 920 -13.71 -47.38 -16.68
N LEU A 921 -12.97 -46.32 -16.32
CA LEU A 921 -12.24 -46.23 -15.05
C LEU A 921 -13.17 -46.16 -13.82
N GLY A 922 -14.21 -45.33 -13.86
CA GLY A 922 -15.13 -45.07 -12.74
C GLY A 922 -16.06 -46.24 -12.34
N THR A 923 -15.73 -47.49 -12.65
CA THR A 923 -16.48 -48.69 -12.24
C THR A 923 -15.61 -49.78 -11.61
N ARG A 924 -14.31 -49.53 -11.34
CA ARG A 924 -13.42 -50.49 -10.66
C ARG A 924 -12.81 -50.03 -9.33
N VAL A 925 -12.57 -48.73 -9.14
CA VAL A 925 -11.91 -48.17 -7.93
C VAL A 925 -12.83 -48.20 -6.67
N ILE A 926 -13.87 -49.03 -6.66
CA ILE A 926 -14.78 -49.24 -5.52
C ILE A 926 -15.14 -50.74 -5.42
N ALA A 927 -14.15 -51.58 -5.07
CA ALA A 927 -14.32 -53.02 -4.86
C ALA A 927 -13.31 -53.58 -3.83
#